data_AF-A0A2S4Y9Q9-F1
#
_entry.id   AF-A0A2S4Y9Q9-F1
#
_cell.length_a   1.000
_cell.length_b   1.000
_cell.length_c   1.000
_cell.angle_alpha   90.00
_cell.angle_beta   90.00
_cell.angle_gamma   90.00
#
_symmetry.space_group_name_H-M   'P 1'
#
loop_
_entity.id
_entity.type
_entity.pdbx_description
1 polymer ?
#
loop_
_entity_poly.entity_id
_entity_poly.type
_entity_poly.pdbx_seq_one_letter_code
_entity_poly.pdbx_strand_id
1 'polypeptide(L)'
;MSDTTTTAQETAGGPDGSEAPARRLRLPGRGRSPGGGSQLFRNAYALMLNTGISAVLGLGFWLAAARWYDESAVGQGSAAIAAMKLLAGLTAVTLTGALARFIPVAGRTTGRLIFRTYAGSSVVVALAAAVFLLTLDVWGPSYRFLHGPLNGLGFIAAVVAWNVLTLQDGVLTGLRSAPWVPVGNTAFSAVKLALLVAFAVAIPTTGVFVSWVAAIAFSVLPLGWLVFRRLVPRHMEATEDHAKPPALREIGRFLAGDYTGSLFSLAVVYLVPVIIAAQVSAEDNAYFYITTTIGGTCNLLAINMGASLTVEGSHDPGRLAANTRAALRRMARIMLPVAGVLFVGAPWILGVFGPGYADAATPLLRWFAVGAVLRVVMETYFAVLRAQSRTAGLAWLQGLLCVLVLGLTLLLLPRMGLTGAGVAEITSLAVIVAIAAPRLYRTVTAGPAVCDQVAPDGDLADLGAPEDSVPVRAHRPAWALDKDTLALGVQVDFDHQERRPDVRPGPGTPPAGTPTVPEWALGLPVEAREPGSDASLGPAEIDAPFEEAFDAGFGEQEAVVAEEAAAVRREAPVPAEEPPPAEPPPSRGRLTPTRPGLVLGCLLTAALLLYWVPALRLGEADLDRMGGLGLVSVLPAPTLVGAALLVTVFASLLWLGREHKGLLLVTLLATVVSLHALPAVIETEPRFPTAWQHLGFLDYLDRTGSAVPDLDARWSWPGFFAAAAFVLRACGVDDLTEVIRWWPTAIQLLYLAPMFLLVRSMRASWRAKWTGVWIFVLGGWVGQDYFSPQGFTYLLYLVFVAILLVWFRAPRVLWTRYRPGEAEVEPTNRRQRAVLLGVLIGLYAASVPAHQLTPFMMLGVLAALVLIGRSELRGLPLLFAVLVAVWVGYLAEPYWSGHFDDLFGGVGGVGGNVSSSVSGRIGGGSSAHRLVLYTRVALAGGVLAFACWGWWRRREHRYRERSLLVLTFVPFLGFGMQSYGGEMALRVFLFALPGAALLGGLALFPRTGVTAKERERDRVSLAPLAALLAGLLLMGGFLVARWGNEPFERTRLGEVAAMDFVYAHDDPTVRLLWLSSDPVNDVTPALPWGAKDMEKVNYVPTLAPGDPVLVSGLVKALKDAGPNSYLMINRSQVTYLQLDVGYSATWQPRLLQNLDKRPELARVYSNADVTMYALREQPADEVPRADPGPIGPQITWTPWSVVGALAAVALILLLAAREVIRVATRPSVRQVRRLQSMFWFALPLLAVVFASLVQRFLTMK
;
A
#
# COMPACT_ATOMS: atom_id res chain seq x y z
N MET A 1 -14.23 -7.75 47.67
CA MET A 1 -15.44 -7.18 48.27
C MET A 1 -15.96 -6.10 47.32
N SER A 2 -17.25 -5.81 47.18
CA SER A 2 -18.49 -6.57 47.42
C SER A 2 -19.67 -5.70 46.91
N ASP A 3 -20.75 -6.32 46.44
CA ASP A 3 -22.13 -5.78 46.36
C ASP A 3 -22.44 -4.57 45.43
N THR A 4 -23.56 -4.47 44.68
CA THR A 4 -24.99 -4.91 44.77
C THR A 4 -25.88 -4.01 45.67
N THR A 5 -27.19 -3.74 45.40
CA THR A 5 -28.09 -4.07 44.25
C THR A 5 -28.66 -2.79 43.54
N THR A 6 -29.94 -2.35 43.45
CA THR A 6 -31.29 -2.85 43.87
C THR A 6 -32.46 -2.20 43.05
N THR A 7 -33.16 -3.01 42.23
CA THR A 7 -34.64 -3.09 41.97
C THR A 7 -35.61 -1.89 41.73
N ALA A 8 -36.22 -1.89 40.53
CA ALA A 8 -37.67 -2.12 40.18
C ALA A 8 -38.89 -1.32 40.74
N GLN A 9 -39.91 -1.27 39.84
CA GLN A 9 -41.39 -1.36 40.03
C GLN A 9 -42.32 -0.12 39.80
N GLU A 10 -43.64 -0.34 39.85
CA GLU A 10 -44.70 0.28 39.01
C GLU A 10 -45.79 1.03 39.81
N THR A 11 -46.59 1.91 39.18
CA THR A 11 -48.07 2.06 39.38
C THR A 11 -48.73 3.06 38.38
N ALA A 12 -50.08 3.18 38.40
CA ALA A 12 -50.93 3.72 37.31
C ALA A 12 -51.86 4.91 37.69
N GLY A 13 -52.64 5.45 36.74
CA GLY A 13 -54.07 5.78 37.01
C GLY A 13 -54.74 7.12 36.59
N GLY A 14 -55.06 7.32 35.29
CA GLY A 14 -56.23 8.09 34.78
C GLY A 14 -56.33 9.62 35.02
N PRO A 15 -57.45 10.29 34.61
CA PRO A 15 -58.60 9.83 33.80
C PRO A 15 -58.88 10.66 32.49
N ASP A 16 -60.09 10.54 31.94
CA ASP A 16 -60.53 10.80 30.55
C ASP A 16 -60.57 12.24 29.96
N GLY A 17 -60.66 12.26 28.62
CA GLY A 17 -61.15 13.38 27.78
C GLY A 17 -61.30 12.96 26.31
N SER A 18 -62.51 13.06 25.73
CA SER A 18 -62.86 12.43 24.44
C SER A 18 -63.24 13.41 23.32
N GLU A 19 -62.74 13.20 22.08
CA GLU A 19 -63.56 13.15 20.84
C GLU A 19 -62.77 12.91 19.53
N ALA A 20 -63.48 12.33 18.54
CA ALA A 20 -63.30 12.36 17.07
C ALA A 20 -61.95 11.97 16.36
N PRO A 21 -62.01 11.34 15.15
CA PRO A 21 -60.82 10.74 14.51
C PRO A 21 -60.15 11.60 13.41
N ALA A 22 -59.01 12.24 13.71
CA ALA A 22 -58.18 12.91 12.70
C ALA A 22 -57.29 11.93 11.89
N ARG A 23 -57.26 12.08 10.55
CA ARG A 23 -56.42 11.28 9.63
C ARG A 23 -54.93 11.39 9.94
N ARG A 24 -54.34 10.40 10.62
CA ARG A 24 -52.87 10.26 10.68
C ARG A 24 -52.32 9.83 9.32
N LEU A 25 -51.37 10.58 8.77
CA LEU A 25 -50.60 10.14 7.60
C LEU A 25 -49.90 8.81 7.91
N ARG A 26 -50.03 7.85 6.98
CA ARG A 26 -49.22 6.61 7.02
C ARG A 26 -47.76 6.96 6.75
N LEU A 27 -46.98 7.13 7.81
CA LEU A 27 -45.52 7.05 7.72
C LEU A 27 -45.14 5.68 7.10
N PRO A 28 -44.42 5.64 5.96
CA PRO A 28 -43.98 4.37 5.39
C PRO A 28 -43.13 3.61 6.42
N GLY A 29 -43.53 2.37 6.72
CA GLY A 29 -42.91 1.58 7.78
C GLY A 29 -41.45 1.25 7.50
N ARG A 30 -40.78 0.62 8.49
CA ARG A 30 -39.42 0.07 8.34
C ARG A 30 -39.39 -1.05 7.29
N GLY A 31 -39.29 -0.66 6.02
CA GLY A 31 -39.09 -1.59 4.91
C GLY A 31 -37.79 -2.36 5.08
N ARG A 32 -37.89 -3.61 5.54
CA ARG A 32 -36.89 -4.64 5.23
C ARG A 32 -36.84 -4.74 3.71
N SER A 33 -35.79 -4.24 3.07
CA SER A 33 -35.66 -4.32 1.62
C SER A 33 -35.74 -5.80 1.17
N PRO A 34 -36.68 -6.18 0.29
CA PRO A 34 -36.66 -7.49 -0.35
C PRO A 34 -35.45 -7.53 -1.30
N GLY A 35 -34.32 -8.04 -0.81
CA GLY A 35 -33.02 -7.86 -1.46
C GLY A 35 -31.91 -8.72 -0.84
N GLY A 36 -32.16 -10.05 -0.77
CA GLY A 36 -31.27 -11.02 -0.12
C GLY A 36 -29.83 -11.04 -0.66
N GLY A 37 -29.63 -10.70 -1.95
CA GLY A 37 -28.32 -10.69 -2.62
C GLY A 37 -27.27 -9.72 -2.06
N SER A 38 -27.61 -8.84 -1.10
CA SER A 38 -26.65 -7.86 -0.56
C SER A 38 -25.77 -8.36 0.61
N GLN A 39 -26.17 -9.45 1.29
CA GLN A 39 -25.43 -9.99 2.45
C GLN A 39 -24.56 -11.19 2.10
N LEU A 40 -25.05 -12.09 1.24
CA LEU A 40 -24.33 -13.32 0.89
C LEU A 40 -23.01 -13.03 0.17
N PHE A 41 -23.05 -12.15 -0.85
CA PHE A 41 -21.84 -11.68 -1.56
C PHE A 41 -20.81 -11.03 -0.62
N ARG A 42 -21.24 -10.32 0.44
CA ARG A 42 -20.29 -9.74 1.41
C ARG A 42 -19.53 -10.80 2.20
N ASN A 43 -20.20 -11.87 2.59
CA ASN A 43 -19.54 -12.99 3.27
C ASN A 43 -18.62 -13.74 2.31
N ALA A 44 -19.06 -13.99 1.06
CA ALA A 44 -18.23 -14.60 0.03
C ALA A 44 -16.95 -13.79 -0.23
N TYR A 45 -17.04 -12.48 -0.48
CA TYR A 45 -15.86 -11.63 -0.68
C TYR A 45 -14.97 -11.51 0.56
N ALA A 46 -15.54 -11.52 1.78
CA ALA A 46 -14.75 -11.51 3.01
C ALA A 46 -13.96 -12.83 3.20
N LEU A 47 -14.56 -13.97 2.83
CA LEU A 47 -13.90 -15.28 2.87
C LEU A 47 -12.84 -15.41 1.75
N MET A 48 -13.12 -14.96 0.52
CA MET A 48 -12.12 -14.92 -0.55
C MET A 48 -10.92 -14.03 -0.18
N LEU A 49 -11.16 -12.88 0.46
CA LEU A 49 -10.10 -12.01 0.96
C LEU A 49 -9.31 -12.66 2.11
N ASN A 50 -9.98 -13.36 3.03
CA ASN A 50 -9.31 -14.15 4.07
C ASN A 50 -8.35 -15.17 3.47
N THR A 51 -8.82 -15.93 2.48
CA THR A 51 -8.03 -16.97 1.81
C THR A 51 -6.83 -16.38 1.08
N GLY A 52 -6.99 -15.24 0.40
CA GLY A 52 -5.88 -14.53 -0.25
C GLY A 52 -4.82 -14.04 0.74
N ILE A 53 -5.24 -13.38 1.84
CA ILE A 53 -4.32 -12.90 2.89
C ILE A 53 -3.59 -14.08 3.56
N SER A 54 -4.33 -15.14 3.90
CA SER A 54 -3.79 -16.34 4.54
C SER A 54 -2.82 -17.11 3.64
N ALA A 55 -3.04 -17.10 2.33
CA ALA A 55 -2.13 -17.70 1.35
C ALA A 55 -0.83 -16.89 1.21
N VAL A 56 -0.89 -15.56 1.09
CA VAL A 56 0.30 -14.70 1.00
C VAL A 56 1.14 -14.78 2.27
N LEU A 57 0.53 -14.69 3.46
CA LEU A 57 1.23 -14.87 4.73
C LEU A 57 1.71 -16.31 4.95
N GLY A 58 1.04 -17.30 4.36
CA GLY A 58 1.45 -18.71 4.37
C GLY A 58 2.69 -18.97 3.52
N LEU A 59 2.75 -18.43 2.30
CA LEU A 59 3.92 -18.51 1.43
C LEU A 59 5.10 -17.73 2.03
N GLY A 60 4.85 -16.54 2.60
CA GLY A 60 5.86 -15.77 3.32
C GLY A 60 6.44 -16.51 4.53
N PHE A 61 5.62 -17.26 5.28
CA PHE A 61 6.08 -18.14 6.36
C PHE A 61 6.99 -19.27 5.84
N TRP A 62 6.64 -19.94 4.75
CA TRP A 62 7.47 -21.03 4.22
C TRP A 62 8.76 -20.54 3.55
N LEU A 63 8.76 -19.34 2.95
CA LEU A 63 9.97 -18.70 2.45
C LEU A 63 10.91 -18.28 3.59
N ALA A 64 10.35 -17.70 4.66
CA ALA A 64 11.10 -17.43 5.90
C ALA A 64 11.67 -18.72 6.51
N ALA A 65 10.92 -19.82 6.50
CA ALA A 65 11.37 -21.11 7.02
C ALA A 65 12.57 -21.64 6.20
N ALA A 66 12.42 -21.74 4.87
CA ALA A 66 13.47 -22.24 3.98
C ALA A 66 14.75 -21.39 3.95
N ARG A 67 14.72 -20.14 4.44
CA ARG A 67 15.88 -19.23 4.49
C ARG A 67 16.52 -19.09 5.86
N TRP A 68 15.91 -19.60 6.93
CA TRP A 68 16.40 -19.46 8.32
C TRP A 68 16.39 -20.76 9.14
N TYR A 69 15.93 -21.87 8.56
CA TYR A 69 15.91 -23.20 9.16
C TYR A 69 16.45 -24.21 8.17
N ASP A 70 17.18 -25.23 8.66
CA ASP A 70 17.64 -26.35 7.85
C ASP A 70 16.45 -27.07 7.20
N GLU A 71 16.63 -27.57 5.97
CA GLU A 71 15.57 -28.22 5.19
C GLU A 71 14.98 -29.43 5.94
N SER A 72 15.79 -30.15 6.71
CA SER A 72 15.33 -31.24 7.59
C SER A 72 14.45 -30.76 8.77
N ALA A 73 14.69 -29.56 9.33
CA ALA A 73 13.85 -28.95 10.36
C ALA A 73 12.53 -28.41 9.79
N VAL A 74 12.57 -27.83 8.59
CA VAL A 74 11.36 -27.49 7.81
C VAL A 74 10.54 -28.76 7.50
N GLY A 75 11.22 -29.85 7.20
CA GLY A 75 10.67 -31.19 6.98
C GLY A 75 9.93 -31.76 8.19
N GLN A 76 10.61 -31.85 9.34
CA GLN A 76 10.04 -32.33 10.59
C GLN A 76 8.88 -31.44 11.07
N GLY A 77 9.05 -30.11 11.03
CA GLY A 77 8.01 -29.16 11.41
C GLY A 77 6.75 -29.29 10.54
N SER A 78 6.91 -29.40 9.22
CA SER A 78 5.80 -29.56 8.29
C SER A 78 5.09 -30.93 8.40
N ALA A 79 5.83 -32.01 8.67
CA ALA A 79 5.29 -33.34 8.96
C ALA A 79 4.37 -33.33 10.20
N ALA A 80 4.81 -32.72 11.30
CA ALA A 80 3.99 -32.58 12.51
C ALA A 80 2.78 -31.65 12.30
N ILE A 81 2.92 -30.58 11.51
CA ILE A 81 1.78 -29.73 11.10
C ILE A 81 0.77 -30.54 10.27
N ALA A 82 1.21 -31.46 9.40
CA ALA A 82 0.32 -32.34 8.64
C ALA A 82 -0.46 -33.32 9.56
N ALA A 83 0.24 -34.02 10.45
CA ALA A 83 -0.39 -34.95 11.40
C ALA A 83 -1.37 -34.23 12.35
N MET A 84 -1.00 -33.05 12.85
CA MET A 84 -1.87 -32.20 13.66
C MET A 84 -3.17 -31.82 12.92
N LYS A 85 -3.07 -31.44 11.64
CA LYS A 85 -4.24 -31.11 10.80
C LYS A 85 -5.12 -32.33 10.52
N LEU A 86 -4.52 -33.49 10.25
CA LEU A 86 -5.22 -34.76 10.03
C LEU A 86 -6.04 -35.17 11.27
N LEU A 87 -5.38 -35.24 12.43
CA LEU A 87 -5.97 -35.73 13.68
C LEU A 87 -7.11 -34.83 14.18
N ALA A 88 -6.93 -33.51 14.16
CA ALA A 88 -8.01 -32.56 14.47
C ALA A 88 -9.13 -32.57 13.42
N GLY A 89 -8.78 -32.82 12.15
CA GLY A 89 -9.73 -32.85 11.05
C GLY A 89 -10.80 -33.95 11.17
N LEU A 90 -10.49 -35.06 11.85
CA LEU A 90 -11.42 -36.16 12.14
C LEU A 90 -12.74 -35.67 12.77
N THR A 91 -12.67 -34.71 13.69
CA THR A 91 -13.84 -34.08 14.29
C THR A 91 -14.20 -32.76 13.62
N ALA A 92 -13.21 -31.98 13.17
CA ALA A 92 -13.45 -30.61 12.73
C ALA A 92 -14.32 -30.49 11.47
N VAL A 93 -14.13 -31.34 10.44
CA VAL A 93 -14.84 -31.17 9.16
C VAL A 93 -16.37 -31.28 9.34
N THR A 94 -16.82 -32.29 10.08
CA THR A 94 -18.25 -32.62 10.23
C THR A 94 -18.92 -31.78 11.33
N LEU A 95 -18.21 -31.50 12.43
CA LEU A 95 -18.72 -30.62 13.48
C LEU A 95 -18.78 -29.15 13.05
N THR A 96 -17.88 -28.67 12.16
CA THR A 96 -17.94 -27.28 11.65
C THR A 96 -19.23 -27.04 10.87
N GLY A 97 -19.61 -27.96 9.98
CA GLY A 97 -20.89 -27.91 9.26
C GLY A 97 -22.10 -27.99 10.21
N ALA A 98 -22.05 -28.88 11.20
CA ALA A 98 -23.10 -29.01 12.20
C ALA A 98 -23.24 -27.75 13.08
N LEU A 99 -22.15 -27.15 13.55
CA LEU A 99 -22.16 -25.92 14.34
C LEU A 99 -22.75 -24.75 13.54
N ALA A 100 -22.33 -24.57 12.29
CA ALA A 100 -22.88 -23.54 11.40
C ALA A 100 -24.38 -23.72 11.13
N ARG A 101 -24.88 -24.97 11.09
CA ARG A 101 -26.31 -25.32 10.92
C ARG A 101 -27.14 -25.14 12.19
N PHE A 102 -26.66 -25.65 13.33
CA PHE A 102 -27.48 -25.81 14.54
C PHE A 102 -27.36 -24.65 15.54
N ILE A 103 -26.25 -23.91 15.58
CA ILE A 103 -26.12 -22.72 16.44
C ILE A 103 -27.24 -21.69 16.18
N PRO A 104 -27.59 -21.33 14.92
CA PRO A 104 -28.68 -20.38 14.63
C PRO A 104 -30.06 -20.73 15.21
N VAL A 105 -30.25 -21.95 15.73
CA VAL A 105 -31.53 -22.49 16.24
C VAL A 105 -31.39 -22.98 17.70
N ALA A 106 -30.19 -22.96 18.29
CA ALA A 106 -29.92 -23.52 19.62
C ALA A 106 -30.48 -22.65 20.78
N GLY A 107 -30.78 -21.38 20.54
CA GLY A 107 -31.45 -20.49 21.50
C GLY A 107 -30.72 -20.39 22.83
N ARG A 108 -31.47 -20.46 23.94
CA ARG A 108 -30.93 -20.51 25.32
C ARG A 108 -29.88 -21.61 25.57
N THR A 109 -29.79 -22.66 24.73
CA THR A 109 -28.80 -23.74 24.91
C THR A 109 -27.44 -23.48 24.25
N THR A 110 -27.31 -22.41 23.46
CA THR A 110 -26.15 -22.12 22.58
C THR A 110 -24.79 -22.23 23.27
N GLY A 111 -24.60 -21.62 24.44
CA GLY A 111 -23.33 -21.70 25.17
C GLY A 111 -22.98 -23.13 25.63
N ARG A 112 -23.99 -23.90 26.04
CA ARG A 112 -23.84 -25.30 26.48
C ARG A 112 -23.57 -26.24 25.30
N LEU A 113 -24.13 -25.95 24.12
CA LEU A 113 -23.83 -26.66 22.88
C LEU A 113 -22.38 -26.44 22.48
N ILE A 114 -21.93 -25.19 22.35
CA ILE A 114 -20.55 -24.83 21.97
C ILE A 114 -19.54 -25.47 22.93
N PHE A 115 -19.74 -25.33 24.24
CA PHE A 115 -18.85 -25.92 25.25
C PHE A 115 -18.79 -27.45 25.16
N ARG A 116 -19.94 -28.13 25.02
CA ARG A 116 -19.98 -29.59 24.86
C ARG A 116 -19.29 -30.07 23.58
N THR A 117 -19.46 -29.35 22.47
CA THR A 117 -18.78 -29.70 21.21
C THR A 117 -17.27 -29.49 21.31
N TYR A 118 -16.80 -28.40 21.91
CA TYR A 118 -15.37 -28.18 22.15
C TYR A 118 -14.77 -29.24 23.07
N ALA A 119 -15.38 -29.53 24.22
CA ALA A 119 -14.89 -30.53 25.17
C ALA A 119 -14.89 -31.94 24.56
N GLY A 120 -16.01 -32.37 23.98
CA GLY A 120 -16.16 -33.71 23.39
C GLY A 120 -15.23 -33.97 22.21
N SER A 121 -15.09 -33.00 21.30
CA SER A 121 -14.13 -33.13 20.19
C SER A 121 -12.68 -33.14 20.69
N SER A 122 -12.33 -32.31 21.66
CA SER A 122 -10.97 -32.27 22.22
C SER A 122 -10.58 -33.59 22.89
N VAL A 123 -11.51 -34.29 23.55
CA VAL A 123 -11.27 -35.65 24.08
C VAL A 123 -11.03 -36.66 22.95
N VAL A 124 -11.89 -36.68 21.92
CA VAL A 124 -11.72 -37.59 20.77
C VAL A 124 -10.40 -37.34 20.04
N VAL A 125 -10.04 -36.09 19.82
CA VAL A 125 -8.80 -35.68 19.15
C VAL A 125 -7.56 -35.95 20.01
N ALA A 126 -7.64 -35.75 21.33
CA ALA A 126 -6.55 -36.12 22.24
C ALA A 126 -6.32 -37.64 22.29
N LEU A 127 -7.38 -38.45 22.26
CA LEU A 127 -7.28 -39.90 22.16
C LEU A 127 -6.67 -40.33 20.82
N ALA A 128 -7.10 -39.73 19.70
CA ALA A 128 -6.50 -39.98 18.39
C ALA A 128 -5.01 -39.59 18.34
N ALA A 129 -4.64 -38.46 18.95
CA ALA A 129 -3.25 -38.03 19.08
C ALA A 129 -2.43 -38.97 19.98
N ALA A 130 -3.01 -39.50 21.06
CA ALA A 130 -2.35 -40.51 21.89
C ALA A 130 -2.10 -41.82 21.12
N VAL A 131 -3.06 -42.29 20.31
CA VAL A 131 -2.87 -43.47 19.44
C VAL A 131 -1.81 -43.23 18.36
N PHE A 132 -1.75 -42.02 17.78
CA PHE A 132 -0.67 -41.63 16.86
C PHE A 132 0.69 -41.63 17.56
N LEU A 133 0.79 -41.08 18.77
CA LEU A 133 2.03 -41.06 19.56
C LEU A 133 2.48 -42.48 19.98
N LEU A 134 1.54 -43.37 20.30
CA LEU A 134 1.80 -44.79 20.59
C LEU A 134 2.18 -45.62 19.35
N THR A 135 2.13 -45.05 18.14
CA THR A 135 2.51 -45.72 16.89
C THR A 135 3.67 -45.02 16.16
N LEU A 136 4.37 -44.06 16.80
CA LEU A 136 5.42 -43.24 16.19
C LEU A 136 6.48 -44.03 15.40
N ASP A 137 6.93 -45.18 15.92
CA ASP A 137 7.94 -46.03 15.27
C ASP A 137 7.50 -46.55 13.88
N VAL A 138 6.20 -46.60 13.61
CA VAL A 138 5.61 -47.00 12.33
C VAL A 138 5.54 -45.84 11.32
N TRP A 139 5.59 -44.58 11.80
CA TRP A 139 5.45 -43.38 10.96
C TRP A 139 6.80 -42.81 10.47
N GLY A 140 7.93 -43.46 10.73
CA GLY A 140 9.21 -43.12 10.13
C GLY A 140 9.95 -41.89 10.72
N PRO A 141 11.14 -41.55 10.18
CA PRO A 141 12.09 -40.65 10.84
C PRO A 141 11.58 -39.23 11.08
N SER A 142 10.74 -38.69 10.19
CA SER A 142 10.24 -37.30 10.23
C SER A 142 9.44 -36.95 11.48
N TYR A 143 8.92 -37.95 12.21
CA TYR A 143 8.19 -37.77 13.46
C TYR A 143 9.04 -38.07 14.71
N ARG A 144 10.32 -38.47 14.56
CA ARG A 144 11.15 -38.93 15.67
C ARG A 144 11.33 -37.87 16.77
N PHE A 145 11.33 -36.59 16.43
CA PHE A 145 11.42 -35.49 17.40
C PHE A 145 10.22 -35.38 18.37
N LEU A 146 9.09 -36.04 18.08
CA LEU A 146 7.93 -36.10 18.97
C LEU A 146 8.10 -37.09 20.13
N HIS A 147 9.19 -37.86 20.17
CA HIS A 147 9.50 -38.77 21.28
C HIS A 147 9.73 -38.03 22.61
N GLY A 148 9.42 -38.73 23.70
CA GLY A 148 9.55 -38.23 25.07
C GLY A 148 8.25 -37.57 25.59
N PRO A 149 7.98 -37.66 26.90
CA PRO A 149 6.68 -37.28 27.47
C PRO A 149 6.36 -35.79 27.29
N LEU A 150 7.36 -34.91 27.35
CA LEU A 150 7.17 -33.47 27.16
C LEU A 150 6.73 -33.14 25.72
N ASN A 151 7.38 -33.74 24.72
CA ASN A 151 7.07 -33.51 23.31
C ASN A 151 5.71 -34.13 22.93
N GLY A 152 5.41 -35.33 23.42
CA GLY A 152 4.11 -35.96 23.25
C GLY A 152 2.95 -35.17 23.86
N LEU A 153 3.10 -34.68 25.10
CA LEU A 153 2.10 -33.82 25.74
C LEU A 153 1.94 -32.47 25.01
N GLY A 154 3.06 -31.87 24.57
CA GLY A 154 3.05 -30.67 23.73
C GLY A 154 2.33 -30.88 22.40
N PHE A 155 2.53 -32.03 21.76
CA PHE A 155 1.82 -32.40 20.53
C PHE A 155 0.32 -32.59 20.78
N ILE A 156 -0.10 -33.33 21.82
CA ILE A 156 -1.52 -33.47 22.18
C ILE A 156 -2.17 -32.10 22.40
N ALA A 157 -1.51 -31.21 23.15
CA ALA A 157 -1.98 -29.84 23.37
C ALA A 157 -2.11 -29.05 22.05
N ALA A 158 -1.16 -29.21 21.13
CA ALA A 158 -1.21 -28.59 19.80
C ALA A 158 -2.39 -29.09 18.95
N VAL A 159 -2.63 -30.40 18.89
CA VAL A 159 -3.76 -30.97 18.13
C VAL A 159 -5.10 -30.51 18.73
N VAL A 160 -5.22 -30.47 20.06
CA VAL A 160 -6.41 -29.92 20.75
C VAL A 160 -6.61 -28.44 20.43
N ALA A 161 -5.54 -27.63 20.49
CA ALA A 161 -5.61 -26.20 20.19
C ALA A 161 -6.03 -25.93 18.72
N TRP A 162 -5.50 -26.71 17.77
CA TRP A 162 -5.86 -26.61 16.36
C TRP A 162 -7.31 -27.08 16.08
N ASN A 163 -7.80 -28.11 16.77
CA ASN A 163 -9.21 -28.51 16.74
C ASN A 163 -10.12 -27.36 17.23
N VAL A 164 -9.81 -26.75 18.38
CA VAL A 164 -10.59 -25.63 18.93
C VAL A 164 -10.58 -24.43 17.97
N LEU A 165 -9.43 -24.06 17.40
CA LEU A 165 -9.33 -23.00 16.38
C LEU A 165 -10.23 -23.28 15.17
N THR A 166 -10.20 -24.49 14.64
CA THR A 166 -10.99 -24.86 13.45
C THR A 166 -12.49 -24.84 13.74
N LEU A 167 -12.92 -25.38 14.89
CA LEU A 167 -14.33 -25.34 15.31
C LEU A 167 -14.82 -23.92 15.62
N GLN A 168 -13.93 -23.03 16.07
CA GLN A 168 -14.24 -21.65 16.40
C GLN A 168 -14.67 -20.82 15.19
N ASP A 169 -14.10 -21.07 14.00
CA ASP A 169 -14.57 -20.45 12.76
C ASP A 169 -15.99 -20.93 12.39
N GLY A 170 -16.31 -22.21 12.67
CA GLY A 170 -17.68 -22.74 12.60
C GLY A 170 -18.64 -22.06 13.57
N VAL A 171 -18.21 -21.82 14.82
CA VAL A 171 -19.00 -21.12 15.85
C VAL A 171 -19.23 -19.65 15.47
N LEU A 172 -18.21 -18.92 15.02
CA LEU A 172 -18.33 -17.54 14.56
C LEU A 172 -19.25 -17.44 13.34
N THR A 173 -19.22 -18.42 12.44
CA THR A 173 -20.13 -18.51 11.29
C THR A 173 -21.59 -18.75 11.74
N GLY A 174 -21.82 -19.72 12.63
CA GLY A 174 -23.14 -20.02 13.20
C GLY A 174 -23.75 -18.84 13.99
N LEU A 175 -22.93 -18.12 14.77
CA LEU A 175 -23.29 -16.88 15.47
C LEU A 175 -23.43 -15.66 14.53
N ARG A 176 -23.49 -15.87 13.20
CA ARG A 176 -23.59 -14.84 12.15
C ARG A 176 -22.54 -13.72 12.28
N SER A 177 -21.39 -14.07 12.86
CA SER A 177 -20.29 -13.20 13.25
C SER A 177 -19.03 -13.45 12.39
N ALA A 178 -19.22 -14.02 11.19
CA ALA A 178 -18.19 -14.35 10.22
C ALA A 178 -17.11 -13.28 9.94
N PRO A 179 -17.36 -11.95 10.03
CA PRO A 179 -16.29 -10.96 9.89
C PRO A 179 -15.15 -11.04 10.93
N TRP A 180 -15.28 -11.82 12.00
CA TRP A 180 -14.18 -12.10 12.95
C TRP A 180 -13.26 -13.25 12.50
N VAL A 181 -13.73 -14.17 11.65
CA VAL A 181 -12.95 -15.26 11.06
C VAL A 181 -11.68 -14.74 10.35
N PRO A 182 -11.73 -13.73 9.45
CA PRO A 182 -10.52 -13.17 8.86
C PRO A 182 -9.62 -12.44 9.85
N VAL A 183 -10.19 -11.88 10.94
CA VAL A 183 -9.39 -11.19 11.96
C VAL A 183 -8.54 -12.21 12.74
N GLY A 184 -9.13 -13.33 13.16
CA GLY A 184 -8.41 -14.43 13.81
C GLY A 184 -7.35 -15.05 12.91
N ASN A 185 -7.73 -15.44 11.68
CA ASN A 185 -6.80 -16.08 10.74
C ASN A 185 -5.65 -15.16 10.28
N THR A 186 -5.90 -13.84 10.17
CA THR A 186 -4.84 -12.86 9.90
C THR A 186 -3.92 -12.69 11.12
N ALA A 187 -4.49 -12.57 12.34
CA ALA A 187 -3.70 -12.45 13.56
C ALA A 187 -2.82 -13.69 13.79
N PHE A 188 -3.38 -14.89 13.67
CA PHE A 188 -2.67 -16.16 13.67
C PHE A 188 -1.53 -16.18 12.64
N SER A 189 -1.81 -15.76 11.40
CA SER A 189 -0.83 -15.84 10.32
C SER A 189 0.26 -14.77 10.37
N ALA A 190 0.00 -13.61 10.98
CA ALA A 190 1.03 -12.61 11.27
C ALA A 190 1.88 -13.00 12.48
N VAL A 191 1.26 -13.49 13.56
CA VAL A 191 1.98 -13.89 14.79
C VAL A 191 2.87 -15.11 14.53
N LYS A 192 2.41 -16.14 13.81
CA LYS A 192 3.26 -17.31 13.49
C LYS A 192 4.49 -16.92 12.66
N LEU A 193 4.37 -15.94 11.78
CA LEU A 193 5.49 -15.43 10.97
C LEU A 193 6.49 -14.66 11.85
N ALA A 194 6.02 -13.78 12.74
CA ALA A 194 6.89 -13.07 13.68
C ALA A 194 7.60 -14.03 14.66
N LEU A 195 6.88 -15.04 15.17
CA LEU A 195 7.45 -16.06 16.07
C LEU A 195 8.43 -16.99 15.35
N LEU A 196 8.23 -17.30 14.07
CA LEU A 196 9.20 -18.06 13.28
C LEU A 196 10.55 -17.34 13.19
N VAL A 197 10.54 -16.02 12.91
CA VAL A 197 11.76 -15.19 12.89
C VAL A 197 12.44 -15.21 14.26
N ALA A 198 11.67 -15.00 15.33
CA ALA A 198 12.19 -14.95 16.70
C ALA A 198 12.74 -16.30 17.19
N PHE A 199 12.16 -17.42 16.75
CA PHE A 199 12.60 -18.77 17.15
C PHE A 199 13.69 -19.36 16.25
N ALA A 200 14.07 -18.73 15.14
CA ALA A 200 15.12 -19.24 14.25
C ALA A 200 16.47 -19.40 14.99
N VAL A 201 16.84 -18.42 15.81
CA VAL A 201 18.07 -18.45 16.63
C VAL A 201 17.87 -19.24 17.93
N ALA A 202 16.67 -19.20 18.51
CA ALA A 202 16.42 -19.73 19.86
C ALA A 202 16.04 -21.23 19.90
N ILE A 203 15.37 -21.75 18.86
CA ILE A 203 14.89 -23.14 18.80
C ILE A 203 14.98 -23.66 17.34
N PRO A 204 16.19 -23.80 16.76
CA PRO A 204 16.38 -24.06 15.33
C PRO A 204 15.82 -25.40 14.83
N THR A 205 15.59 -26.39 15.69
CA THR A 205 15.06 -27.70 15.25
C THR A 205 13.53 -27.79 15.23
N THR A 206 12.84 -27.17 16.20
CA THR A 206 11.37 -27.29 16.34
C THR A 206 10.63 -25.96 16.17
N GLY A 207 11.32 -24.83 16.00
CA GLY A 207 10.73 -23.50 15.88
C GLY A 207 9.68 -23.34 14.77
N VAL A 208 9.80 -24.10 13.67
CA VAL A 208 8.78 -24.17 12.60
C VAL A 208 7.42 -24.68 13.13
N PHE A 209 7.43 -25.70 14.00
CA PHE A 209 6.23 -26.23 14.64
C PHE A 209 5.79 -25.35 15.82
N VAL A 210 6.73 -24.96 16.68
CA VAL A 210 6.44 -24.19 17.91
C VAL A 210 5.87 -22.80 17.59
N SER A 211 6.34 -22.13 16.53
CA SER A 211 5.77 -20.85 16.06
C SER A 211 4.32 -20.97 15.59
N TRP A 212 3.94 -22.09 14.94
CA TRP A 212 2.54 -22.39 14.64
C TRP A 212 1.73 -22.58 15.92
N VAL A 213 2.15 -23.46 16.82
CA VAL A 213 1.38 -23.81 18.03
C VAL A 213 1.19 -22.59 18.94
N ALA A 214 2.26 -21.83 19.20
CA ALA A 214 2.19 -20.62 20.01
C ALA A 214 1.25 -19.57 19.41
N ALA A 215 1.24 -19.39 18.09
CA ALA A 215 0.35 -18.44 17.41
C ALA A 215 -1.14 -18.80 17.53
N ILE A 216 -1.50 -20.08 17.72
CA ILE A 216 -2.90 -20.50 17.90
C ILE A 216 -3.52 -19.78 19.12
N ALA A 217 -2.76 -19.64 20.22
CA ALA A 217 -3.24 -18.99 21.44
C ALA A 217 -3.68 -17.53 21.22
N PHE A 218 -2.96 -16.79 20.37
CA PHE A 218 -3.26 -15.38 20.03
C PHE A 218 -4.54 -15.21 19.20
N SER A 219 -5.04 -16.28 18.55
CA SER A 219 -6.36 -16.28 17.91
C SER A 219 -7.43 -16.84 18.85
N VAL A 220 -7.18 -18.02 19.42
CA VAL A 220 -8.18 -18.79 20.19
C VAL A 220 -8.60 -18.10 21.47
N LEU A 221 -7.67 -17.53 22.25
CA LEU A 221 -8.00 -16.94 23.55
C LEU A 221 -8.83 -15.65 23.40
N PRO A 222 -8.46 -14.65 22.56
CA PRO A 222 -9.26 -13.43 22.41
C PRO A 222 -10.62 -13.69 21.76
N LEU A 223 -10.69 -14.56 20.74
CA LEU A 223 -11.95 -14.92 20.10
C LEU A 223 -12.82 -15.80 20.99
N GLY A 224 -12.23 -16.66 21.83
CA GLY A 224 -12.95 -17.52 22.78
C GLY A 224 -13.63 -16.69 23.86
N TRP A 225 -12.88 -15.74 24.43
CA TRP A 225 -13.40 -14.73 25.35
C TRP A 225 -14.52 -13.90 24.71
N LEU A 226 -14.35 -13.44 23.46
CA LEU A 226 -15.37 -12.69 22.73
C LEU A 226 -16.65 -13.53 22.50
N VAL A 227 -16.50 -14.80 22.11
CA VAL A 227 -17.61 -15.73 21.91
C VAL A 227 -18.42 -15.91 23.19
N PHE A 228 -17.80 -16.38 24.27
CA PHE A 228 -18.52 -16.70 25.51
C PHE A 228 -18.99 -15.47 26.28
N ARG A 229 -18.22 -14.38 26.32
CA ARG A 229 -18.58 -13.18 27.10
C ARG A 229 -19.57 -12.25 26.38
N ARG A 230 -19.63 -12.27 25.04
CA ARG A 230 -20.37 -11.24 24.28
C ARG A 230 -21.24 -11.75 23.13
N LEU A 231 -20.79 -12.74 22.35
CA LEU A 231 -21.57 -13.19 21.19
C LEU A 231 -22.65 -14.21 21.59
N VAL A 232 -22.36 -15.11 22.52
CA VAL A 232 -23.31 -16.11 23.02
C VAL A 232 -24.46 -15.48 23.82
N PRO A 233 -24.25 -14.61 24.84
CA PRO A 233 -25.37 -14.00 25.58
C PRO A 233 -26.29 -13.20 24.65
N ARG A 234 -25.70 -12.37 23.78
CA ARG A 234 -26.43 -11.57 22.80
C ARG A 234 -27.19 -12.42 21.78
N HIS A 235 -26.72 -13.62 21.46
CA HIS A 235 -27.46 -14.54 20.60
C HIS A 235 -28.65 -15.16 21.35
N MET A 236 -28.47 -15.53 22.62
CA MET A 236 -29.54 -16.04 23.48
C MET A 236 -30.67 -15.01 23.63
N GLU A 237 -30.34 -13.76 24.01
CA GLU A 237 -31.28 -12.61 24.03
C GLU A 237 -32.02 -12.47 22.69
N ALA A 238 -31.31 -12.49 21.56
CA ALA A 238 -31.88 -12.23 20.24
C ALA A 238 -32.63 -13.42 19.61
N THR A 239 -32.77 -14.54 20.32
CA THR A 239 -33.46 -15.76 19.84
C THR A 239 -34.45 -16.34 20.86
N GLU A 240 -34.63 -15.68 22.01
CA GLU A 240 -35.35 -16.17 23.18
C GLU A 240 -36.80 -16.58 22.88
N ASP A 241 -37.53 -15.77 22.10
CA ASP A 241 -38.95 -16.00 21.80
C ASP A 241 -39.20 -17.10 20.76
N HIS A 242 -38.22 -17.40 19.88
CA HIS A 242 -38.45 -18.10 18.61
C HIS A 242 -37.65 -19.39 18.42
N ALA A 243 -36.61 -19.66 19.23
CA ALA A 243 -35.70 -20.80 19.01
C ALA A 243 -36.10 -22.06 19.79
N LYS A 244 -36.39 -23.15 19.07
CA LYS A 244 -36.54 -24.51 19.63
C LYS A 244 -35.20 -25.25 19.54
N PRO A 245 -34.57 -25.66 20.66
CA PRO A 245 -33.26 -26.31 20.63
C PRO A 245 -33.34 -27.66 19.90
N PRO A 246 -32.39 -27.97 18.99
CA PRO A 246 -32.41 -29.19 18.18
C PRO A 246 -32.19 -30.45 19.02
N ALA A 247 -32.86 -31.55 18.65
CA ALA A 247 -32.72 -32.81 19.35
C ALA A 247 -31.41 -33.53 18.98
N LEU A 248 -30.79 -34.22 19.94
CA LEU A 248 -29.54 -34.97 19.72
C LEU A 248 -29.65 -36.00 18.58
N ARG A 249 -30.85 -36.58 18.37
CA ARG A 249 -31.14 -37.51 17.26
C ARG A 249 -31.09 -36.83 15.89
N GLU A 250 -31.46 -35.55 15.79
CA GLU A 250 -31.40 -34.76 14.55
C GLU A 250 -29.95 -34.36 14.23
N ILE A 251 -29.20 -33.96 15.26
CA ILE A 251 -27.76 -33.65 15.15
C ILE A 251 -27.00 -34.91 14.70
N GLY A 252 -27.25 -36.06 15.33
CA GLY A 252 -26.64 -37.34 14.97
C GLY A 252 -26.98 -37.80 13.55
N ARG A 253 -28.26 -37.70 13.13
CA ARG A 253 -28.69 -38.02 11.75
C ARG A 253 -28.08 -37.07 10.72
N PHE A 254 -27.90 -35.79 11.04
CA PHE A 254 -27.21 -34.83 10.16
C PHE A 254 -25.73 -35.19 10.01
N LEU A 255 -25.02 -35.40 11.13
CA LEU A 255 -23.61 -35.78 11.13
C LEU A 255 -23.35 -37.06 10.33
N ALA A 256 -24.15 -38.11 10.55
CA ALA A 256 -24.00 -39.40 9.86
C ALA A 256 -24.16 -39.30 8.33
N GLY A 257 -24.99 -38.37 7.82
CA GLY A 257 -25.19 -38.17 6.38
C GLY A 257 -24.06 -37.40 5.68
N ASP A 258 -23.34 -36.54 6.41
CA ASP A 258 -22.26 -35.69 5.90
C ASP A 258 -20.87 -36.33 6.12
N TYR A 259 -20.78 -37.34 6.99
CA TYR A 259 -19.55 -37.98 7.45
C TYR A 259 -18.70 -38.60 6.34
N THR A 260 -19.31 -39.42 5.47
CA THR A 260 -18.58 -40.31 4.55
C THR A 260 -17.82 -39.57 3.45
N GLY A 261 -18.47 -38.63 2.76
CA GLY A 261 -17.80 -37.80 1.74
C GLY A 261 -16.75 -36.86 2.35
N SER A 262 -17.04 -36.34 3.54
CA SER A 262 -16.10 -35.51 4.32
C SER A 262 -14.83 -36.28 4.70
N LEU A 263 -14.93 -37.54 5.14
CA LEU A 263 -13.76 -38.36 5.47
C LEU A 263 -12.88 -38.68 4.24
N PHE A 264 -13.47 -39.02 3.09
CA PHE A 264 -12.68 -39.23 1.88
C PHE A 264 -11.95 -37.94 1.44
N SER A 265 -12.60 -36.78 1.56
CA SER A 265 -11.94 -35.50 1.32
C SER A 265 -10.87 -35.16 2.35
N LEU A 266 -11.06 -35.54 3.63
CA LEU A 266 -10.08 -35.36 4.70
C LEU A 266 -8.81 -36.18 4.45
N ALA A 267 -8.97 -37.45 4.05
CA ALA A 267 -7.87 -38.35 3.76
C ALA A 267 -7.02 -37.84 2.57
N VAL A 268 -7.64 -37.46 1.45
CA VAL A 268 -6.91 -36.89 0.31
C VAL A 268 -6.12 -35.64 0.69
N VAL A 269 -6.69 -34.75 1.53
CA VAL A 269 -6.07 -33.46 1.85
C VAL A 269 -4.99 -33.53 2.94
N TYR A 270 -5.12 -34.41 3.95
CA TYR A 270 -4.18 -34.45 5.09
C TYR A 270 -3.52 -35.81 5.35
N LEU A 271 -4.04 -36.94 4.87
CA LEU A 271 -3.35 -38.23 5.01
C LEU A 271 -2.22 -38.37 3.97
N VAL A 272 -2.39 -37.83 2.75
CA VAL A 272 -1.35 -37.88 1.70
C VAL A 272 -0.02 -37.24 2.15
N PRO A 273 0.02 -36.02 2.73
CA PRO A 273 1.27 -35.46 3.26
C PRO A 273 1.85 -36.25 4.45
N VAL A 274 1.02 -36.90 5.27
CA VAL A 274 1.48 -37.74 6.39
C VAL A 274 2.10 -39.05 5.89
N ILE A 275 1.51 -39.68 4.88
CA ILE A 275 2.08 -40.86 4.21
C ILE A 275 3.42 -40.52 3.56
N ILE A 276 3.52 -39.38 2.88
CA ILE A 276 4.77 -38.94 2.24
C ILE A 276 5.84 -38.68 3.29
N ALA A 277 5.54 -37.88 4.33
CA ALA A 277 6.46 -37.62 5.44
C ALA A 277 6.96 -38.89 6.17
N ALA A 278 6.20 -39.99 6.10
CA ALA A 278 6.57 -41.28 6.68
C ALA A 278 7.44 -42.17 5.76
N GLN A 279 7.50 -41.87 4.45
CA GLN A 279 8.19 -42.70 3.44
C GLN A 279 9.39 -42.01 2.77
N VAL A 280 9.52 -40.68 2.84
CA VAL A 280 10.66 -39.93 2.31
C VAL A 280 11.50 -39.30 3.42
N SER A 281 12.66 -38.73 3.09
CA SER A 281 13.49 -38.01 4.06
C SER A 281 12.78 -36.75 4.59
N ALA A 282 13.31 -36.16 5.68
CA ALA A 282 12.78 -34.89 6.17
C ALA A 282 12.95 -33.77 5.12
N GLU A 283 14.10 -33.72 4.43
CA GLU A 283 14.39 -32.76 3.35
C GLU A 283 13.42 -32.94 2.17
N ASP A 284 13.22 -34.18 1.68
CA ASP A 284 12.23 -34.50 0.66
C ASP A 284 10.81 -34.07 1.06
N ASN A 285 10.44 -34.24 2.33
CA ASN A 285 9.16 -33.78 2.84
C ASN A 285 9.05 -32.25 2.87
N ALA A 286 10.14 -31.51 3.13
CA ALA A 286 10.17 -30.05 3.02
C ALA A 286 9.94 -29.60 1.57
N TYR A 287 10.67 -30.21 0.63
CA TYR A 287 10.52 -29.98 -0.81
C TYR A 287 9.07 -30.25 -1.27
N PHE A 288 8.48 -31.38 -0.84
CA PHE A 288 7.09 -31.71 -1.10
C PHE A 288 6.11 -30.69 -0.48
N TYR A 289 6.30 -30.33 0.79
CA TYR A 289 5.33 -29.52 1.53
C TYR A 289 5.23 -28.08 1.02
N ILE A 290 6.37 -27.46 0.68
CA ILE A 290 6.37 -26.13 0.05
C ILE A 290 5.71 -26.21 -1.33
N THR A 291 6.06 -27.22 -2.13
CA THR A 291 5.53 -27.39 -3.50
C THR A 291 4.01 -27.65 -3.52
N THR A 292 3.50 -28.49 -2.63
CA THR A 292 2.04 -28.71 -2.49
C THR A 292 1.34 -27.51 -1.86
N THR A 293 2.03 -26.69 -1.04
CA THR A 293 1.47 -25.41 -0.55
C THR A 293 1.29 -24.40 -1.69
N ILE A 294 2.23 -24.32 -2.64
CA ILE A 294 2.13 -23.48 -3.85
C ILE A 294 0.97 -23.97 -4.75
N GLY A 295 0.93 -25.27 -5.07
CA GLY A 295 -0.14 -25.87 -5.89
C GLY A 295 -1.52 -25.77 -5.22
N GLY A 296 -1.60 -26.07 -3.92
CA GLY A 296 -2.80 -25.95 -3.09
C GLY A 296 -3.34 -24.52 -3.02
N THR A 297 -2.45 -23.52 -2.95
CA THR A 297 -2.82 -22.09 -3.03
C THR A 297 -3.57 -21.78 -4.33
N CYS A 298 -3.14 -22.35 -5.45
CA CYS A 298 -3.83 -22.16 -6.74
C CYS A 298 -5.15 -22.94 -6.81
N ASN A 299 -5.19 -24.16 -6.26
CA ASN A 299 -6.42 -24.98 -6.18
C ASN A 299 -7.55 -24.29 -5.39
N LEU A 300 -7.24 -23.43 -4.40
CA LEU A 300 -8.24 -22.65 -3.67
C LEU A 300 -9.06 -21.71 -4.58
N LEU A 301 -8.54 -21.25 -5.73
CA LEU A 301 -9.30 -20.46 -6.69
C LEU A 301 -10.45 -21.28 -7.31
N ALA A 302 -10.20 -22.55 -7.64
CA ALA A 302 -11.21 -23.46 -8.18
C ALA A 302 -12.27 -23.82 -7.12
N ILE A 303 -11.84 -24.09 -5.88
CA ILE A 303 -12.74 -24.42 -4.76
C ILE A 303 -13.67 -23.23 -4.45
N ASN A 304 -13.13 -21.99 -4.37
CA ASN A 304 -13.94 -20.79 -4.13
C ASN A 304 -14.96 -20.53 -5.27
N MET A 305 -14.56 -20.74 -6.54
CA MET A 305 -15.51 -20.66 -7.66
C MET A 305 -16.60 -21.73 -7.56
N GLY A 306 -16.24 -22.97 -7.20
CA GLY A 306 -17.18 -24.06 -6.98
C GLY A 306 -18.18 -23.77 -5.86
N ALA A 307 -17.74 -23.19 -4.75
CA ALA A 307 -18.63 -22.73 -3.68
C ALA A 307 -19.60 -21.64 -4.17
N SER A 308 -19.13 -20.64 -4.92
CA SER A 308 -19.99 -19.60 -5.49
C SER A 308 -21.02 -20.15 -6.49
N LEU A 309 -20.63 -21.10 -7.36
CA LEU A 309 -21.53 -21.74 -8.33
C LEU A 309 -22.57 -22.63 -7.64
N THR A 310 -22.19 -23.30 -6.54
CA THR A 310 -23.11 -24.09 -5.71
C THR A 310 -24.24 -23.22 -5.13
N VAL A 311 -23.90 -22.02 -4.64
CA VAL A 311 -24.89 -21.09 -4.08
C VAL A 311 -25.78 -20.50 -5.16
N GLU A 312 -25.22 -19.94 -6.23
CA GLU A 312 -26.02 -19.29 -7.28
C GLU A 312 -26.93 -20.31 -8.00
N GLY A 313 -26.38 -21.50 -8.29
CA GLY A 313 -27.10 -22.60 -8.95
C GLY A 313 -28.18 -23.29 -8.11
N SER A 314 -28.19 -23.10 -6.79
CA SER A 314 -29.27 -23.58 -5.91
C SER A 314 -30.39 -22.55 -5.71
N HIS A 315 -30.16 -21.27 -6.05
CA HIS A 315 -31.18 -20.22 -6.02
C HIS A 315 -31.88 -20.05 -7.38
N ASP A 316 -31.17 -20.21 -8.50
CA ASP A 316 -31.74 -20.21 -9.85
C ASP A 316 -31.28 -21.45 -10.64
N PRO A 317 -32.03 -22.58 -10.53
CA PRO A 317 -31.75 -23.80 -11.28
C PRO A 317 -31.88 -23.61 -12.81
N GLY A 318 -32.76 -22.71 -13.26
CA GLY A 318 -32.96 -22.43 -14.69
C GLY A 318 -31.73 -21.79 -15.35
N ARG A 319 -30.94 -21.01 -14.59
CA ARG A 319 -29.67 -20.43 -15.05
C ARG A 319 -28.44 -21.28 -14.76
N LEU A 320 -28.57 -22.48 -14.16
CA LEU A 320 -27.43 -23.34 -13.81
C LEU A 320 -26.49 -23.61 -14.99
N ALA A 321 -27.04 -23.90 -16.18
CA ALA A 321 -26.24 -24.13 -17.40
C ALA A 321 -25.43 -22.88 -17.82
N ALA A 322 -26.06 -21.70 -17.78
CA ALA A 322 -25.43 -20.42 -18.12
C ALA A 322 -24.36 -20.03 -17.08
N ASN A 323 -24.66 -20.16 -15.79
CA ASN A 323 -23.76 -19.90 -14.68
C ASN A 323 -22.53 -20.81 -14.72
N THR A 324 -22.73 -22.10 -15.01
CA THR A 324 -21.64 -23.08 -15.22
C THR A 324 -20.77 -22.69 -16.43
N ARG A 325 -21.39 -22.32 -17.57
CA ARG A 325 -20.67 -21.86 -18.77
C ARG A 325 -19.93 -20.52 -18.57
N ALA A 326 -20.35 -19.71 -17.60
CA ALA A 326 -19.67 -18.48 -17.18
C ALA A 326 -18.50 -18.77 -16.22
N ALA A 327 -18.70 -19.65 -15.23
CA ALA A 327 -17.68 -20.08 -14.28
C ALA A 327 -16.48 -20.72 -14.99
N LEU A 328 -16.71 -21.69 -15.89
CA LEU A 328 -15.65 -22.34 -16.67
C LEU A 328 -14.85 -21.33 -17.50
N ARG A 329 -15.52 -20.41 -18.23
CA ARG A 329 -14.82 -19.40 -19.05
C ARG A 329 -14.05 -18.38 -18.23
N ARG A 330 -14.51 -18.04 -17.02
CA ARG A 330 -13.76 -17.17 -16.08
C ARG A 330 -12.55 -17.90 -15.50
N MET A 331 -12.71 -19.15 -15.05
CA MET A 331 -11.62 -19.93 -14.49
C MET A 331 -10.56 -20.31 -15.52
N ALA A 332 -10.93 -20.68 -16.76
CA ALA A 332 -9.96 -20.95 -17.82
C ALA A 332 -9.05 -19.74 -18.11
N ARG A 333 -9.62 -18.53 -18.15
CA ARG A 333 -8.87 -17.27 -18.36
C ARG A 333 -7.91 -16.91 -17.22
N ILE A 334 -8.07 -17.48 -16.03
CA ILE A 334 -7.21 -17.24 -14.86
C ILE A 334 -6.22 -18.40 -14.70
N MET A 335 -6.72 -19.64 -14.74
CA MET A 335 -5.93 -20.83 -14.43
C MET A 335 -5.01 -21.26 -15.58
N LEU A 336 -5.32 -20.98 -16.85
CA LEU A 336 -4.39 -21.27 -17.94
C LEU A 336 -3.12 -20.40 -17.87
N PRO A 337 -3.20 -19.05 -17.67
CA PRO A 337 -2.02 -18.24 -17.38
C PRO A 337 -1.28 -18.68 -16.11
N VAL A 338 -1.99 -18.93 -15.00
CA VAL A 338 -1.37 -19.36 -13.74
C VAL A 338 -0.64 -20.71 -13.90
N ALA A 339 -1.25 -21.70 -14.55
CA ALA A 339 -0.62 -22.98 -14.82
C ALA A 339 0.56 -22.85 -15.79
N GLY A 340 0.48 -21.99 -16.82
CA GLY A 340 1.61 -21.70 -17.69
C GLY A 340 2.79 -21.09 -16.93
N VAL A 341 2.53 -20.11 -16.06
CA VAL A 341 3.52 -19.48 -15.19
C VAL A 341 4.10 -20.48 -14.18
N LEU A 342 3.30 -21.36 -13.57
CA LEU A 342 3.82 -22.40 -12.68
C LEU A 342 4.64 -23.46 -13.41
N PHE A 343 4.23 -23.89 -14.61
CA PHE A 343 4.88 -24.98 -15.35
C PHE A 343 6.22 -24.55 -15.96
N VAL A 344 6.25 -23.39 -16.62
CA VAL A 344 7.47 -22.79 -17.16
C VAL A 344 8.32 -22.24 -16.02
N GLY A 345 7.69 -21.51 -15.08
CA GLY A 345 8.35 -20.83 -13.97
C GLY A 345 8.91 -21.73 -12.88
N ALA A 346 8.53 -23.02 -12.83
CA ALA A 346 8.84 -23.96 -11.75
C ALA A 346 10.26 -23.86 -11.14
N PRO A 347 11.37 -23.95 -11.92
CA PRO A 347 12.72 -23.91 -11.35
C PRO A 347 13.03 -22.56 -10.69
N TRP A 348 12.67 -21.43 -11.31
CA TRP A 348 12.89 -20.11 -10.73
C TRP A 348 12.00 -19.86 -9.51
N ILE A 349 10.74 -20.31 -9.54
CA ILE A 349 9.79 -20.17 -8.42
C ILE A 349 10.27 -20.95 -7.19
N LEU A 350 10.83 -22.14 -7.38
CA LEU A 350 11.36 -22.97 -6.29
C LEU A 350 12.75 -22.51 -5.84
N GLY A 351 13.60 -22.02 -6.75
CA GLY A 351 14.93 -21.46 -6.45
C GLY A 351 14.91 -20.27 -5.50
N VAL A 352 13.79 -19.53 -5.41
CA VAL A 352 13.58 -18.49 -4.38
C VAL A 352 13.63 -19.08 -2.96
N PHE A 353 13.17 -20.31 -2.76
CA PHE A 353 13.25 -21.02 -1.48
C PHE A 353 14.64 -21.61 -1.25
N GLY A 354 15.23 -22.25 -2.26
CA GLY A 354 16.62 -22.71 -2.27
C GLY A 354 16.95 -23.59 -3.48
N PRO A 355 18.23 -23.91 -3.76
CA PRO A 355 18.62 -24.76 -4.89
C PRO A 355 18.05 -26.18 -4.78
N GLY A 356 18.12 -26.82 -3.59
CA GLY A 356 17.56 -28.16 -3.36
C GLY A 356 16.07 -28.26 -3.68
N TYR A 357 15.28 -27.23 -3.32
CA TYR A 357 13.87 -27.11 -3.69
C TYR A 357 13.67 -27.09 -5.21
N ALA A 358 14.52 -26.38 -5.96
CA ALA A 358 14.43 -26.30 -7.41
C ALA A 358 14.74 -27.64 -8.08
N ASP A 359 15.85 -28.27 -7.69
CA ASP A 359 16.33 -29.52 -8.29
C ASP A 359 15.38 -30.70 -7.99
N ALA A 360 14.97 -30.87 -6.73
CA ALA A 360 14.14 -32.00 -6.31
C ALA A 360 12.66 -31.86 -6.72
N ALA A 361 12.08 -30.65 -6.69
CA ALA A 361 10.62 -30.47 -6.79
C ALA A 361 10.12 -29.78 -8.07
N THR A 362 10.98 -29.33 -8.99
CA THR A 362 10.53 -28.80 -10.29
C THR A 362 9.59 -29.72 -11.07
N PRO A 363 9.83 -31.05 -11.16
CA PRO A 363 8.89 -31.97 -11.82
C PRO A 363 7.53 -32.06 -11.10
N LEU A 364 7.53 -32.04 -9.76
CA LEU A 364 6.32 -32.08 -8.94
C LEU A 364 5.47 -30.81 -9.13
N LEU A 365 6.08 -29.62 -9.15
CA LEU A 365 5.36 -28.37 -9.38
C LEU A 365 4.76 -28.30 -10.79
N ARG A 366 5.46 -28.82 -11.80
CA ARG A 366 4.93 -28.97 -13.17
C ARG A 366 3.71 -29.89 -13.22
N TRP A 367 3.70 -30.99 -12.49
CA TRP A 367 2.50 -31.82 -12.34
C TRP A 367 1.36 -31.04 -11.67
N PHE A 368 1.60 -30.38 -10.53
CA PHE A 368 0.55 -29.57 -9.88
C PHE A 368 0.00 -28.42 -10.75
N ALA A 369 0.81 -27.84 -11.65
CA ALA A 369 0.35 -26.86 -12.63
C ALA A 369 -0.69 -27.45 -13.61
N VAL A 370 -0.44 -28.64 -14.16
CA VAL A 370 -1.42 -29.40 -14.97
C VAL A 370 -2.64 -29.77 -14.13
N GLY A 371 -2.40 -30.21 -12.89
CA GLY A 371 -3.44 -30.54 -11.91
C GLY A 371 -4.41 -29.41 -11.62
N ALA A 372 -3.93 -28.17 -11.51
CA ALA A 372 -4.76 -27.00 -11.23
C ALA A 372 -5.79 -26.74 -12.35
N VAL A 373 -5.43 -26.99 -13.61
CA VAL A 373 -6.37 -26.91 -14.76
C VAL A 373 -7.43 -28.00 -14.68
N LEU A 374 -7.04 -29.24 -14.36
CA LEU A 374 -7.98 -30.35 -14.16
C LEU A 374 -8.92 -30.09 -12.95
N ARG A 375 -8.40 -29.51 -11.86
CA ARG A 375 -9.16 -29.14 -10.65
C ARG A 375 -10.34 -28.22 -10.95
N VAL A 376 -10.19 -27.30 -11.91
CA VAL A 376 -11.28 -26.40 -12.35
C VAL A 376 -12.47 -27.21 -12.89
N VAL A 377 -12.23 -28.22 -13.72
CA VAL A 377 -13.28 -29.05 -14.30
C VAL A 377 -13.96 -29.89 -13.22
N MET A 378 -13.15 -30.50 -12.34
CA MET A 378 -13.63 -31.30 -11.21
C MET A 378 -14.50 -30.50 -10.23
N GLU A 379 -14.00 -29.38 -9.69
CA GLU A 379 -14.74 -28.57 -8.71
C GLU A 379 -15.99 -27.90 -9.32
N THR A 380 -15.96 -27.57 -10.62
CA THR A 380 -17.15 -27.08 -11.32
C THR A 380 -18.23 -28.16 -11.41
N TYR A 381 -17.87 -29.41 -11.70
CA TYR A 381 -18.83 -30.52 -11.71
C TYR A 381 -19.31 -30.90 -10.30
N PHE A 382 -18.42 -30.88 -9.30
CA PHE A 382 -18.80 -31.06 -7.90
C PHE A 382 -19.77 -29.94 -7.44
N ALA A 383 -19.57 -28.70 -7.88
CA ALA A 383 -20.49 -27.59 -7.62
C ALA A 383 -21.86 -27.78 -8.26
N VAL A 384 -21.92 -28.30 -9.49
CA VAL A 384 -23.19 -28.70 -10.15
C VAL A 384 -23.89 -29.80 -9.34
N LEU A 385 -23.19 -30.85 -8.91
CA LEU A 385 -23.78 -31.92 -8.08
C LEU A 385 -24.29 -31.39 -6.73
N ARG A 386 -23.55 -30.47 -6.09
CA ARG A 386 -23.96 -29.80 -4.85
C ARG A 386 -25.21 -28.93 -5.07
N ALA A 387 -25.26 -28.13 -6.14
CA ALA A 387 -26.43 -27.32 -6.50
C ALA A 387 -27.68 -28.17 -6.79
N GLN A 388 -27.51 -29.33 -7.44
CA GLN A 388 -28.59 -30.28 -7.73
C GLN A 388 -28.96 -31.20 -6.54
N SER A 389 -28.39 -30.99 -5.35
CA SER A 389 -28.56 -31.86 -4.17
C SER A 389 -28.18 -33.34 -4.38
N ARG A 390 -27.36 -33.67 -5.39
CA ARG A 390 -26.99 -35.06 -5.76
C ARG A 390 -25.80 -35.58 -4.94
N THR A 391 -25.93 -35.55 -3.62
CA THR A 391 -24.86 -35.86 -2.65
C THR A 391 -24.23 -37.24 -2.83
N ALA A 392 -25.02 -38.29 -3.11
CA ALA A 392 -24.51 -39.66 -3.31
C ALA A 392 -23.53 -39.76 -4.50
N GLY A 393 -23.82 -39.04 -5.60
CA GLY A 393 -22.92 -39.02 -6.77
C GLY A 393 -21.62 -38.26 -6.52
N LEU A 394 -21.66 -37.24 -5.66
CA LEU A 394 -20.47 -36.53 -5.20
C LEU A 394 -19.62 -37.43 -4.28
N ALA A 395 -20.23 -38.08 -3.29
CA ALA A 395 -19.55 -38.97 -2.36
C ALA A 395 -18.86 -40.15 -3.08
N TRP A 396 -19.48 -40.72 -4.12
CA TRP A 396 -18.85 -41.76 -4.95
C TRP A 396 -17.61 -41.25 -5.68
N LEU A 397 -17.65 -40.05 -6.28
CA LEU A 397 -16.50 -39.46 -6.96
C LEU A 397 -15.37 -39.09 -5.98
N GLN A 398 -15.71 -38.60 -4.78
CA GLN A 398 -14.72 -38.34 -3.72
C GLN A 398 -14.10 -39.63 -3.17
N GLY A 399 -14.89 -40.70 -3.00
CA GLY A 399 -14.39 -42.01 -2.61
C GLY A 399 -13.46 -42.63 -3.67
N LEU A 400 -13.84 -42.57 -4.95
CA LEU A 400 -12.99 -43.02 -6.06
C LEU A 400 -11.68 -42.21 -6.13
N LEU A 401 -11.75 -40.88 -6.00
CA LEU A 401 -10.56 -40.03 -5.93
C LEU A 401 -9.67 -40.43 -4.75
N CYS A 402 -10.25 -40.70 -3.57
CA CYS A 402 -9.50 -41.10 -2.38
C CYS A 402 -8.77 -42.44 -2.57
N VAL A 403 -9.44 -43.45 -3.14
CA VAL A 403 -8.83 -44.76 -3.42
C VAL A 403 -7.71 -44.64 -4.46
N LEU A 404 -7.94 -43.88 -5.54
CA LEU A 404 -6.93 -43.68 -6.59
C LEU A 404 -5.71 -42.90 -6.07
N VAL A 405 -5.90 -41.76 -5.39
CA VAL A 405 -4.79 -40.93 -4.91
C VAL A 405 -3.95 -41.70 -3.88
N LEU A 406 -4.56 -42.32 -2.87
CA LEU A 406 -3.83 -43.07 -1.86
C LEU A 406 -3.14 -44.31 -2.45
N GLY A 407 -3.85 -45.09 -3.25
CA GLY A 407 -3.31 -46.30 -3.88
C GLY A 407 -2.15 -46.01 -4.84
N LEU A 408 -2.29 -45.00 -5.70
CA LEU A 408 -1.20 -44.61 -6.61
C LEU A 408 -0.05 -43.93 -5.88
N THR A 409 -0.28 -43.18 -4.79
CA THR A 409 0.81 -42.60 -4.00
C THR A 409 1.68 -43.70 -3.39
N LEU A 410 1.06 -44.68 -2.72
CA LEU A 410 1.76 -45.85 -2.16
C LEU A 410 2.48 -46.69 -3.23
N LEU A 411 1.99 -46.69 -4.48
CA LEU A 411 2.57 -47.46 -5.58
C LEU A 411 3.72 -46.72 -6.30
N LEU A 412 3.64 -45.40 -6.43
CA LEU A 412 4.56 -44.60 -7.26
C LEU A 412 5.62 -43.85 -6.46
N LEU A 413 5.33 -43.43 -5.22
CA LEU A 413 6.29 -42.73 -4.36
C LEU A 413 7.60 -43.53 -4.17
N PRO A 414 7.58 -44.87 -3.90
CA PRO A 414 8.82 -45.65 -3.77
C PRO A 414 9.57 -45.92 -5.08
N ARG A 415 8.99 -45.55 -6.24
CA ARG A 415 9.56 -45.81 -7.58
C ARG A 415 10.00 -44.56 -8.33
N MET A 416 9.41 -43.40 -8.01
CA MET A 416 9.59 -42.14 -8.74
C MET A 416 9.87 -40.95 -7.80
N GLY A 417 10.10 -41.21 -6.51
CA GLY A 417 10.29 -40.19 -5.48
C GLY A 417 9.13 -39.19 -5.45
N LEU A 418 9.44 -37.92 -5.15
CA LEU A 418 8.46 -36.83 -5.08
C LEU A 418 7.63 -36.67 -6.37
N THR A 419 8.21 -36.95 -7.54
CA THR A 419 7.50 -36.93 -8.83
C THR A 419 6.37 -37.98 -8.85
N GLY A 420 6.55 -39.11 -8.19
CA GLY A 420 5.54 -40.17 -8.05
C GLY A 420 4.27 -39.72 -7.34
N ALA A 421 4.38 -38.88 -6.30
CA ALA A 421 3.22 -38.27 -5.64
C ALA A 421 2.46 -37.31 -6.57
N GLY A 422 3.19 -36.51 -7.37
CA GLY A 422 2.60 -35.66 -8.39
C GLY A 422 1.83 -36.47 -9.45
N VAL A 423 2.47 -37.48 -10.04
CA VAL A 423 1.83 -38.38 -11.02
C VAL A 423 0.62 -39.09 -10.41
N ALA A 424 0.69 -39.55 -9.16
CA ALA A 424 -0.42 -40.19 -8.47
C ALA A 424 -1.64 -39.28 -8.32
N GLU A 425 -1.46 -38.04 -7.82
CA GLU A 425 -2.57 -37.10 -7.69
C GLU A 425 -3.13 -36.71 -9.07
N ILE A 426 -2.28 -36.33 -10.03
CA ILE A 426 -2.77 -35.80 -11.30
C ILE A 426 -3.41 -36.87 -12.18
N THR A 427 -2.90 -38.10 -12.19
CA THR A 427 -3.56 -39.23 -12.88
C THR A 427 -4.93 -39.52 -12.26
N SER A 428 -5.05 -39.45 -10.93
CA SER A 428 -6.34 -39.60 -10.24
C SER A 428 -7.33 -38.49 -10.62
N LEU A 429 -6.87 -37.23 -10.68
CA LEU A 429 -7.70 -36.12 -11.19
C LEU A 429 -8.10 -36.35 -12.65
N ALA A 430 -7.20 -36.82 -13.51
CA ALA A 430 -7.49 -37.05 -14.92
C ALA A 430 -8.59 -38.10 -15.11
N VAL A 431 -8.59 -39.18 -14.33
CA VAL A 431 -9.66 -40.20 -14.32
C VAL A 431 -10.99 -39.60 -13.87
N ILE A 432 -11.01 -38.83 -12.77
CA ILE A 432 -12.24 -38.16 -12.30
C ILE A 432 -12.74 -37.13 -13.32
N VAL A 433 -11.85 -36.38 -13.97
CA VAL A 433 -12.20 -35.42 -15.03
C VAL A 433 -12.72 -36.12 -16.29
N ALA A 434 -12.19 -37.28 -16.67
CA ALA A 434 -12.72 -38.07 -17.78
C ALA A 434 -14.17 -38.54 -17.53
N ILE A 435 -14.51 -38.89 -16.28
CA ILE A 435 -15.88 -39.24 -15.87
C ILE A 435 -16.78 -37.98 -15.77
N ALA A 436 -16.24 -36.87 -15.27
CA ALA A 436 -16.98 -35.64 -15.01
C ALA A 436 -17.25 -34.81 -16.27
N ALA A 437 -16.27 -34.65 -17.17
CA ALA A 437 -16.34 -33.73 -18.29
C ALA A 437 -17.50 -34.01 -19.27
N PRO A 438 -17.83 -35.26 -19.67
CA PRO A 438 -18.99 -35.53 -20.52
C PRO A 438 -20.33 -35.18 -19.84
N ARG A 439 -20.42 -35.37 -18.52
CA ARG A 439 -21.62 -35.04 -17.72
C ARG A 439 -21.75 -33.54 -17.50
N LEU A 440 -20.63 -32.86 -17.27
CA LEU A 440 -20.54 -31.41 -17.19
C LEU A 440 -20.88 -30.75 -18.54
N TYR A 441 -20.39 -31.31 -19.66
CA TYR A 441 -20.73 -30.85 -21.01
C TYR A 441 -22.24 -30.91 -21.26
N ARG A 442 -22.89 -32.05 -20.99
CA ARG A 442 -24.37 -32.19 -21.05
C ARG A 442 -25.10 -31.16 -20.17
N THR A 443 -24.55 -30.82 -19.00
CA THR A 443 -25.13 -29.78 -18.13
C THR A 443 -24.96 -28.38 -18.72
N VAL A 444 -23.83 -28.11 -19.38
CA VAL A 444 -23.51 -26.84 -20.02
C VAL A 444 -24.30 -26.63 -21.33
N THR A 445 -24.66 -27.70 -22.04
CA THR A 445 -25.41 -27.65 -23.31
C THR A 445 -26.94 -27.69 -23.14
N ALA A 446 -27.46 -27.90 -21.94
CA ALA A 446 -28.90 -27.85 -21.68
C ALA A 446 -29.49 -26.47 -22.06
N GLY A 447 -30.64 -26.48 -22.75
CA GLY A 447 -31.37 -25.27 -23.14
C GLY A 447 -32.11 -24.63 -21.96
N PRO A 448 -32.55 -23.37 -22.10
CA PRO A 448 -33.37 -22.70 -21.09
C PRO A 448 -34.75 -23.39 -20.99
N ALA A 449 -35.18 -23.71 -19.77
CA ALA A 449 -36.54 -24.16 -19.53
C ALA A 449 -37.51 -22.97 -19.60
N VAL A 450 -38.60 -23.13 -20.34
CA VAL A 450 -39.74 -22.20 -20.34
C VAL A 450 -40.68 -22.59 -19.19
N CYS A 451 -41.30 -21.60 -18.53
CA CYS A 451 -42.24 -21.83 -17.45
C CYS A 451 -43.64 -21.34 -17.83
N ASP A 452 -44.55 -22.27 -18.10
CA ASP A 452 -45.95 -21.98 -18.39
C ASP A 452 -46.75 -21.72 -17.11
N GLN A 453 -46.92 -20.45 -16.72
CA GLN A 453 -47.90 -20.02 -15.71
C GLN A 453 -48.42 -18.58 -15.94
N VAL A 454 -49.49 -18.43 -16.72
CA VAL A 454 -50.53 -17.39 -16.54
C VAL A 454 -51.89 -18.03 -16.89
N ALA A 455 -52.94 -17.68 -16.14
CA ALA A 455 -54.31 -18.18 -16.32
C ALA A 455 -55.17 -17.19 -17.16
N PRO A 456 -56.36 -17.58 -17.68
CA PRO A 456 -57.10 -16.81 -18.67
C PRO A 456 -58.11 -15.81 -18.07
N ASP A 457 -58.43 -14.77 -18.86
CA ASP A 457 -59.65 -13.95 -18.94
C ASP A 457 -59.45 -12.98 -20.14
N GLY A 458 -60.42 -12.52 -20.94
CA GLY A 458 -61.87 -12.83 -21.03
C GLY A 458 -62.53 -11.98 -22.16
N ASP A 459 -63.75 -12.37 -22.57
CA ASP A 459 -64.77 -11.67 -23.39
C ASP A 459 -64.55 -11.23 -24.88
N LEU A 460 -65.15 -12.03 -25.77
CA LEU A 460 -66.19 -11.73 -26.79
C LEU A 460 -66.34 -10.33 -27.45
N ALA A 461 -66.24 -10.31 -28.78
CA ALA A 461 -67.15 -9.68 -29.78
C ALA A 461 -66.69 -10.13 -31.19
N ASP A 462 -67.42 -10.98 -31.93
CA ASP A 462 -68.55 -10.69 -32.84
C ASP A 462 -68.15 -9.99 -34.17
N LEU A 463 -68.62 -10.38 -35.37
CA LEU A 463 -69.45 -11.54 -35.81
C LEU A 463 -69.33 -11.71 -37.36
N GLY A 464 -69.60 -12.92 -37.90
CA GLY A 464 -69.78 -13.13 -39.36
C GLY A 464 -69.35 -14.51 -39.92
N ALA A 465 -70.31 -15.35 -40.34
CA ALA A 465 -70.15 -16.67 -41.00
C ALA A 465 -71.06 -16.73 -42.27
N PRO A 466 -70.96 -17.69 -43.22
CA PRO A 466 -70.96 -19.18 -43.07
C PRO A 466 -69.65 -19.86 -43.60
N GLU A 467 -69.24 -21.09 -43.23
CA GLU A 467 -69.80 -22.46 -43.49
C GLU A 467 -69.87 -22.82 -44.99
N ASP A 468 -69.31 -23.92 -45.52
CA ASP A 468 -68.67 -25.15 -44.97
C ASP A 468 -67.33 -25.46 -45.69
N SER A 469 -66.38 -26.29 -45.23
CA SER A 469 -66.48 -27.61 -44.55
C SER A 469 -65.25 -27.96 -43.69
N VAL A 470 -65.39 -29.00 -42.86
CA VAL A 470 -64.60 -29.38 -41.64
C VAL A 470 -64.60 -30.95 -41.57
N PRO A 471 -63.72 -31.69 -40.85
CA PRO A 471 -62.79 -31.38 -39.72
C PRO A 471 -61.31 -31.73 -40.04
N VAL A 472 -60.28 -31.73 -39.17
CA VAL A 472 -59.94 -31.39 -37.75
C VAL A 472 -58.38 -31.26 -37.73
N ARG A 473 -57.65 -30.39 -37.00
CA ARG A 473 -57.88 -29.26 -36.06
C ARG A 473 -56.64 -28.32 -36.15
N ALA A 474 -56.49 -27.40 -35.18
CA ALA A 474 -55.24 -26.75 -34.70
C ALA A 474 -53.93 -27.13 -35.46
N HIS A 475 -53.28 -26.32 -36.31
CA HIS A 475 -53.20 -24.84 -36.39
C HIS A 475 -52.64 -24.20 -35.09
N ARG A 476 -51.68 -23.25 -35.09
CA ARG A 476 -50.99 -22.45 -36.16
C ARG A 476 -49.68 -21.84 -35.55
N PRO A 477 -49.01 -20.82 -36.15
CA PRO A 477 -48.13 -20.85 -37.33
C PRO A 477 -46.68 -20.42 -37.02
N ALA A 478 -45.81 -20.35 -38.05
CA ALA A 478 -44.49 -19.71 -37.97
C ALA A 478 -44.24 -18.72 -39.13
N TRP A 479 -44.71 -17.48 -38.97
CA TRP A 479 -44.15 -16.23 -39.54
C TRP A 479 -44.74 -15.08 -38.69
N ALA A 480 -43.98 -14.10 -38.16
CA ALA A 480 -43.06 -13.14 -38.80
C ALA A 480 -43.84 -12.08 -39.62
N LEU A 481 -43.45 -10.80 -39.66
CA LEU A 481 -42.12 -10.21 -39.43
C LEU A 481 -42.12 -9.00 -38.46
N ASP A 482 -40.88 -8.60 -38.14
CA ASP A 482 -40.41 -7.23 -37.93
C ASP A 482 -40.79 -6.41 -36.67
N LYS A 483 -39.73 -6.25 -35.85
CA LYS A 483 -39.23 -4.99 -35.27
C LYS A 483 -40.00 -4.36 -34.08
N ASP A 484 -39.34 -3.79 -33.07
CA ASP A 484 -37.90 -3.59 -32.86
C ASP A 484 -37.37 -4.18 -31.55
N THR A 485 -36.30 -4.98 -31.65
CA THR A 485 -35.53 -5.46 -30.51
C THR A 485 -34.48 -4.43 -30.11
N LEU A 486 -34.68 -3.72 -28.99
CA LEU A 486 -33.58 -3.08 -28.27
C LEU A 486 -33.22 -3.88 -27.02
N ALA A 487 -32.17 -4.69 -27.15
CA ALA A 487 -31.72 -5.59 -26.11
C ALA A 487 -31.12 -4.84 -24.92
N LEU A 488 -31.68 -5.06 -23.72
CA LEU A 488 -31.07 -4.65 -22.45
C LEU A 488 -30.31 -5.81 -21.79
N GLY A 489 -29.52 -6.51 -22.61
CA GLY A 489 -28.50 -7.42 -22.11
C GLY A 489 -27.40 -6.62 -21.43
N VAL A 490 -27.14 -6.89 -20.15
CA VAL A 490 -26.03 -6.27 -19.41
C VAL A 490 -24.70 -6.84 -19.89
N GLN A 491 -24.22 -6.33 -21.02
CA GLN A 491 -22.79 -6.39 -21.36
C GLN A 491 -22.00 -5.69 -20.26
N VAL A 492 -20.84 -6.25 -19.90
CA VAL A 492 -19.87 -5.55 -19.05
C VAL A 492 -19.11 -4.57 -19.93
N ASP A 493 -19.74 -3.42 -20.16
CA ASP A 493 -19.13 -2.30 -20.88
C ASP A 493 -18.04 -1.67 -20.00
N PHE A 494 -16.85 -1.49 -20.56
CA PHE A 494 -15.72 -0.84 -19.89
C PHE A 494 -15.66 0.68 -20.16
N ASP A 495 -16.46 1.19 -21.12
CA ASP A 495 -16.32 2.51 -21.75
C ASP A 495 -17.52 3.47 -21.53
N HIS A 496 -18.09 3.59 -20.31
CA HIS A 496 -18.74 4.86 -19.94
C HIS A 496 -19.00 5.12 -18.44
N GLN A 497 -18.87 6.40 -18.05
CA GLN A 497 -19.65 7.04 -16.97
C GLN A 497 -20.15 8.45 -17.34
N GLU A 498 -20.02 8.86 -18.61
CA GLU A 498 -20.17 10.26 -19.04
C GLU A 498 -21.55 10.65 -19.56
N ARG A 499 -22.51 9.71 -19.59
CA ARG A 499 -23.93 10.05 -19.74
C ARG A 499 -24.56 10.28 -18.36
N ARG A 500 -24.72 11.55 -17.98
CA ARG A 500 -25.71 11.98 -16.98
C ARG A 500 -26.63 13.01 -17.65
N PRO A 501 -27.94 13.03 -17.35
CA PRO A 501 -28.80 14.13 -17.74
C PRO A 501 -28.41 15.40 -16.98
N ASP A 502 -28.57 16.57 -17.61
CA ASP A 502 -28.36 17.86 -16.98
C ASP A 502 -29.46 18.13 -15.95
N VAL A 503 -29.11 18.04 -14.67
CA VAL A 503 -30.01 18.35 -13.55
C VAL A 503 -29.69 19.76 -13.07
N ARG A 504 -30.67 20.66 -13.27
CA ARG A 504 -30.70 22.03 -12.72
C ARG A 504 -30.46 22.00 -11.20
N PRO A 505 -29.86 23.05 -10.59
CA PRO A 505 -29.80 23.13 -9.13
C PRO A 505 -31.20 23.07 -8.51
N GLY A 506 -31.31 22.43 -7.35
CA GLY A 506 -32.55 22.44 -6.57
C GLY A 506 -32.83 23.82 -5.97
N PRO A 507 -34.07 24.08 -5.52
CA PRO A 507 -34.43 25.35 -4.89
C PRO A 507 -33.48 25.66 -3.72
N GLY A 508 -32.97 26.90 -3.65
CA GLY A 508 -32.16 27.39 -2.53
C GLY A 508 -30.62 27.29 -2.67
N THR A 509 -30.05 27.13 -3.87
CA THR A 509 -28.59 27.32 -4.09
C THR A 509 -28.29 28.20 -5.31
N PRO A 510 -27.68 29.39 -5.12
CA PRO A 510 -27.35 30.28 -6.23
C PRO A 510 -26.08 29.84 -6.99
N PRO A 511 -26.05 29.96 -8.33
CA PRO A 511 -24.79 30.00 -9.07
C PRO A 511 -24.05 31.32 -8.81
N ALA A 512 -22.74 31.37 -9.05
CA ALA A 512 -21.91 32.51 -8.68
C ALA A 512 -21.89 33.63 -9.75
N GLY A 513 -21.99 34.89 -9.29
CA GLY A 513 -21.75 36.11 -10.08
C GLY A 513 -22.92 37.09 -10.04
N THR A 514 -22.71 38.25 -9.39
CA THR A 514 -23.51 39.51 -9.43
C THR A 514 -25.05 39.42 -9.35
N PRO A 515 -25.69 40.01 -8.32
CA PRO A 515 -27.15 40.10 -8.28
C PRO A 515 -27.67 41.18 -9.24
N THR A 516 -28.17 40.78 -10.41
CA THR A 516 -29.13 41.61 -11.15
C THR A 516 -30.53 41.45 -10.54
N VAL A 517 -31.25 42.56 -10.37
CA VAL A 517 -32.62 42.53 -9.82
C VAL A 517 -33.56 41.92 -10.86
N PRO A 518 -34.44 40.95 -10.50
CA PRO A 518 -35.38 40.37 -11.45
C PRO A 518 -36.53 41.33 -11.80
N GLU A 519 -36.57 41.82 -13.03
CA GLU A 519 -37.72 42.56 -13.56
C GLU A 519 -38.92 41.63 -13.79
N TRP A 520 -39.81 41.56 -12.78
CA TRP A 520 -41.21 41.15 -12.96
C TRP A 520 -42.19 42.04 -12.18
N ALA A 521 -41.73 43.24 -11.82
CA ALA A 521 -42.54 44.34 -11.29
C ALA A 521 -42.70 45.48 -12.33
N LEU A 522 -43.04 45.10 -13.56
CA LEU A 522 -43.58 45.92 -14.67
C LEU A 522 -44.25 44.94 -15.65
N GLY A 523 -45.29 45.35 -16.38
CA GLY A 523 -46.17 44.37 -17.05
C GLY A 523 -46.75 44.77 -18.41
N LEU A 524 -47.15 43.72 -19.15
CA LEU A 524 -47.87 43.73 -20.44
C LEU A 524 -47.07 44.24 -21.67
N PRO A 525 -47.42 43.87 -22.93
CA PRO A 525 -48.13 42.67 -23.40
C PRO A 525 -47.56 41.98 -24.68
N VAL A 526 -48.07 40.76 -24.98
CA VAL A 526 -48.38 40.22 -26.34
C VAL A 526 -47.26 39.74 -27.33
N GLU A 527 -47.23 38.40 -27.48
CA GLU A 527 -47.22 37.55 -28.72
C GLU A 527 -46.04 37.41 -29.74
N ALA A 528 -46.16 36.30 -30.51
CA ALA A 528 -45.65 36.01 -31.87
C ALA A 528 -44.21 35.46 -32.13
N ARG A 529 -44.08 34.13 -31.99
CA ARG A 529 -43.42 33.13 -32.88
C ARG A 529 -42.43 33.53 -34.00
N GLU A 530 -41.27 32.83 -34.01
CA GLU A 530 -40.66 31.99 -35.08
C GLU A 530 -40.53 32.47 -36.56
N PRO A 531 -39.65 31.86 -37.40
CA PRO A 531 -38.23 31.51 -37.18
C PRO A 531 -37.32 31.87 -38.41
N GLY A 532 -35.98 31.85 -38.29
CA GLY A 532 -35.12 32.18 -39.45
C GLY A 532 -33.64 31.79 -39.37
N SER A 533 -33.14 31.33 -40.52
CA SER A 533 -31.81 30.87 -40.91
C SER A 533 -30.58 31.76 -40.63
N ASP A 534 -29.49 31.08 -40.23
CA ASP A 534 -28.12 31.15 -40.79
C ASP A 534 -27.26 32.45 -40.85
N ALA A 535 -26.09 32.33 -40.22
CA ALA A 535 -24.74 32.51 -40.79
C ALA A 535 -23.98 33.87 -40.78
N SER A 536 -22.65 33.67 -40.90
CA SER A 536 -21.57 34.60 -41.31
C SER A 536 -20.92 35.57 -40.30
N LEU A 537 -19.67 35.22 -39.96
CA LEU A 537 -18.42 36.00 -40.20
C LEU A 537 -18.42 37.54 -40.02
N GLY A 538 -17.51 38.02 -39.16
CA GLY A 538 -17.08 39.44 -39.09
C GLY A 538 -16.14 39.71 -37.90
N PRO A 539 -14.91 40.26 -38.08
CA PRO A 539 -13.94 40.47 -36.99
C PRO A 539 -13.65 41.97 -36.70
N ALA A 540 -12.52 42.24 -36.02
CA ALA A 540 -11.90 43.54 -35.66
C ALA A 540 -12.44 44.22 -34.37
N GLU A 541 -11.65 44.92 -33.54
CA GLU A 541 -10.18 45.08 -33.48
C GLU A 541 -9.67 45.61 -32.09
N ILE A 542 -8.34 45.55 -31.87
CA ILE A 542 -7.46 46.48 -31.10
C ILE A 542 -7.66 46.73 -29.57
N ASP A 543 -6.66 46.24 -28.82
CA ASP A 543 -5.88 46.80 -27.69
C ASP A 543 -6.39 47.81 -26.62
N ALA A 544 -6.20 47.38 -25.36
CA ALA A 544 -5.47 48.07 -24.27
C ALA A 544 -6.19 49.21 -23.43
N PRO A 545 -5.56 49.82 -22.39
CA PRO A 545 -5.60 49.21 -21.04
C PRO A 545 -5.74 50.13 -19.79
N PHE A 546 -6.11 49.49 -18.65
CA PHE A 546 -5.74 49.75 -17.23
C PHE A 546 -6.07 51.07 -16.45
N GLU A 547 -6.17 50.89 -15.11
CA GLU A 547 -5.95 51.86 -13.98
C GLU A 547 -6.90 53.07 -13.78
N GLU A 548 -7.18 53.61 -12.56
CA GLU A 548 -7.16 53.07 -11.17
C GLU A 548 -8.01 53.97 -10.18
N ALA A 549 -7.95 53.67 -8.87
CA ALA A 549 -8.05 54.59 -7.70
C ALA A 549 -9.38 55.27 -7.19
N PHE A 550 -9.89 54.74 -6.05
CA PHE A 550 -10.10 55.38 -4.71
C PHE A 550 -11.24 56.41 -4.31
N ASP A 551 -12.14 55.91 -3.43
CA ASP A 551 -12.45 56.34 -2.01
C ASP A 551 -13.63 57.29 -1.57
N ALA A 552 -14.05 57.06 -0.30
CA ALA A 552 -14.87 57.84 0.66
C ALA A 552 -16.30 58.36 0.28
N GLY A 553 -17.27 58.56 1.21
CA GLY A 553 -17.37 58.25 2.66
C GLY A 553 -18.61 58.93 3.35
N PHE A 554 -19.02 58.45 4.54
CA PHE A 554 -20.12 58.98 5.43
C PHE A 554 -21.58 58.87 4.89
N GLY A 555 -22.68 58.85 5.67
CA GLY A 555 -22.89 58.67 7.14
C GLY A 555 -24.34 59.09 7.59
N GLU A 556 -24.93 58.42 8.60
CA GLU A 556 -26.03 58.88 9.54
C GLU A 556 -27.40 59.43 8.98
N GLN A 557 -28.59 59.43 9.64
CA GLN A 557 -29.20 58.70 10.79
C GLN A 557 -30.76 58.94 10.80
N GLU A 558 -31.54 58.22 11.65
CA GLU A 558 -32.94 58.49 12.12
C GLU A 558 -34.15 58.48 11.11
N ALA A 559 -35.44 58.61 11.54
CA ALA A 559 -36.31 57.65 12.29
C ALA A 559 -37.83 58.08 12.36
N VAL A 560 -38.70 57.27 13.01
CA VAL A 560 -40.00 57.61 13.71
C VAL A 560 -41.39 57.61 12.96
N VAL A 561 -42.33 56.72 13.40
CA VAL A 561 -43.85 56.76 13.42
C VAL A 561 -44.64 56.91 12.08
N ALA A 562 -45.62 56.08 11.64
CA ALA A 562 -46.90 55.49 12.18
C ALA A 562 -48.12 56.46 12.12
N GLU A 563 -49.41 56.08 11.92
CA GLU A 563 -50.14 54.78 12.03
C GLU A 563 -51.45 54.73 11.13
N GLU A 564 -52.30 53.70 11.32
CA GLU A 564 -53.77 53.55 11.03
C GLU A 564 -54.33 52.69 9.84
N ALA A 565 -55.53 52.11 10.12
CA ALA A 565 -56.64 51.69 9.22
C ALA A 565 -56.71 50.28 8.53
N ALA A 566 -56.88 49.23 9.35
CA ALA A 566 -57.79 48.06 9.24
C ALA A 566 -58.44 47.56 7.90
N ALA A 567 -58.41 46.23 7.64
CA ALA A 567 -59.57 45.29 7.67
C ALA A 567 -59.52 44.04 6.72
N VAL A 568 -59.76 42.83 7.27
CA VAL A 568 -60.65 41.72 6.77
C VAL A 568 -60.51 41.25 5.29
N ARG A 569 -60.28 39.98 4.90
CA ARG A 569 -60.26 38.66 5.58
C ARG A 569 -59.63 37.57 4.66
N ARG A 570 -58.72 36.72 5.17
CA ARG A 570 -58.65 35.25 4.96
C ARG A 570 -57.33 34.69 5.50
N GLU A 571 -57.40 33.65 6.33
CA GLU A 571 -56.22 33.02 6.92
C GLU A 571 -55.58 31.98 5.97
N ALA A 572 -54.26 32.00 5.93
CA ALA A 572 -53.38 30.95 5.40
C ALA A 572 -52.17 30.83 6.37
N PRO A 573 -51.54 29.65 6.49
CA PRO A 573 -50.76 29.33 7.69
C PRO A 573 -49.47 30.15 7.85
N VAL A 574 -49.21 30.56 9.09
CA VAL A 574 -48.05 31.36 9.53
C VAL A 574 -46.72 30.68 9.14
N PRO A 575 -45.87 31.34 8.31
CA PRO A 575 -44.46 31.00 8.22
C PRO A 575 -43.76 31.40 9.52
N ALA A 576 -42.87 30.55 10.04
CA ALA A 576 -42.06 30.94 11.20
C ALA A 576 -41.10 32.07 10.82
N GLU A 577 -40.98 33.09 11.68
CA GLU A 577 -40.06 34.21 11.47
C GLU A 577 -38.61 33.71 11.33
N GLU A 578 -37.96 34.03 10.21
CA GLU A 578 -36.51 34.03 10.17
C GLU A 578 -36.00 35.27 10.91
N PRO A 579 -35.02 35.16 11.81
CA PRO A 579 -34.43 36.34 12.44
C PRO A 579 -33.77 37.21 11.37
N PRO A 580 -33.81 38.56 11.50
CA PRO A 580 -33.35 39.46 10.45
C PRO A 580 -31.88 39.18 10.08
N PRO A 581 -31.51 39.30 8.80
CA PRO A 581 -30.16 38.99 8.34
C PRO A 581 -29.15 39.93 8.98
N ALA A 582 -28.34 39.40 9.89
CA ALA A 582 -27.31 40.18 10.59
C ALA A 582 -26.35 40.84 9.58
N GLU A 583 -26.20 42.16 9.68
CA GLU A 583 -25.40 42.95 8.75
C GLU A 583 -23.95 42.42 8.65
N PRO A 584 -23.35 42.39 7.45
CA PRO A 584 -21.96 42.00 7.30
C PRO A 584 -21.04 43.06 7.95
N PRO A 585 -20.28 42.74 9.01
CA PRO A 585 -19.49 43.73 9.73
C PRO A 585 -18.43 44.35 8.82
N PRO A 586 -18.20 45.68 8.89
CA PRO A 586 -17.44 46.44 7.90
C PRO A 586 -16.02 45.90 7.70
N SER A 587 -15.65 45.73 6.43
CA SER A 587 -14.42 45.06 5.99
C SER A 587 -13.12 45.72 6.49
N ARG A 588 -13.14 47.05 6.69
CA ARG A 588 -12.00 47.85 7.16
C ARG A 588 -11.57 47.52 8.61
N GLY A 589 -12.40 46.86 9.43
CA GLY A 589 -12.10 46.53 10.82
C GLY A 589 -11.13 45.34 11.08
N ARG A 590 -10.49 44.77 10.05
CA ARG A 590 -9.76 43.47 10.16
C ARG A 590 -8.30 43.54 10.62
N LEU A 591 -7.74 44.73 10.82
CA LEU A 591 -6.31 44.92 11.14
C LEU A 591 -5.99 45.09 12.64
N THR A 592 -6.99 45.22 13.51
CA THR A 592 -6.75 45.33 14.96
C THR A 592 -6.31 43.97 15.54
N PRO A 593 -5.12 43.87 16.16
CA PRO A 593 -4.64 42.59 16.68
C PRO A 593 -5.46 42.16 17.91
N THR A 594 -5.99 40.94 17.89
CA THR A 594 -6.67 40.39 19.07
C THR A 594 -5.66 40.18 20.19
N ARG A 595 -6.02 40.50 21.45
CA ARG A 595 -5.16 40.28 22.64
C ARG A 595 -4.45 38.91 22.66
N PRO A 596 -5.12 37.75 22.46
CA PRO A 596 -4.42 36.46 22.40
C PRO A 596 -3.51 36.29 21.17
N GLY A 597 -3.83 36.93 20.04
CA GLY A 597 -2.96 36.93 18.86
C GLY A 597 -1.67 37.71 19.10
N LEU A 598 -1.74 38.84 19.80
CA LEU A 598 -0.57 39.63 20.18
C LEU A 598 0.31 38.88 21.20
N VAL A 599 -0.28 38.29 22.25
CA VAL A 599 0.48 37.48 23.23
C VAL A 599 1.17 36.28 22.55
N LEU A 600 0.49 35.57 21.64
CA LEU A 600 1.11 34.47 20.90
C LEU A 600 2.14 34.93 19.87
N GLY A 601 2.01 36.15 19.33
CA GLY A 601 3.05 36.81 18.54
C GLY A 601 4.31 37.08 19.38
N CYS A 602 4.17 37.69 20.56
CA CYS A 602 5.30 37.92 21.47
C CYS A 602 5.97 36.60 21.92
N LEU A 603 5.18 35.54 22.18
CA LEU A 603 5.72 34.22 22.51
C LEU A 603 6.44 33.57 21.31
N LEU A 604 5.98 33.80 20.07
CA LEU A 604 6.69 33.36 18.87
C LEU A 604 8.03 34.11 18.70
N THR A 605 8.05 35.42 18.92
CA THR A 605 9.29 36.22 18.92
C THR A 605 10.25 35.72 20.00
N ALA A 606 9.75 35.47 21.23
CA ALA A 606 10.57 34.91 22.30
C ALA A 606 11.11 33.51 21.95
N ALA A 607 10.30 32.64 21.33
CA ALA A 607 10.74 31.33 20.87
C ALA A 607 11.87 31.42 19.84
N LEU A 608 11.73 32.31 18.86
CA LEU A 608 12.75 32.54 17.83
C LEU A 608 14.04 33.16 18.39
N LEU A 609 13.94 34.11 19.34
CA LEU A 609 15.10 34.69 20.01
C LEU A 609 15.83 33.65 20.87
N LEU A 610 15.09 32.84 21.63
CA LEU A 610 15.66 31.72 22.40
C LEU A 610 16.26 30.65 21.50
N TYR A 611 15.71 30.42 20.31
CA TYR A 611 16.26 29.47 19.34
C TYR A 611 17.58 29.96 18.73
N TRP A 612 17.54 31.12 18.06
CA TRP A 612 18.60 31.57 17.17
C TRP A 612 19.73 32.34 17.85
N VAL A 613 19.45 33.21 18.83
CA VAL A 613 20.50 34.06 19.45
C VAL A 613 21.59 33.24 20.18
N PRO A 614 21.30 32.09 20.80
CA PRO A 614 22.33 31.19 21.32
C PRO A 614 22.98 30.32 20.23
N ALA A 615 22.21 29.85 19.24
CA ALA A 615 22.71 29.00 18.16
C ALA A 615 23.74 29.74 17.27
N LEU A 616 23.50 31.02 16.98
CA LEU A 616 24.41 31.93 16.28
C LEU A 616 25.72 32.25 17.03
N ARG A 617 25.94 31.66 18.21
CA ARG A 617 27.19 31.77 19.00
C ARG A 617 28.00 30.49 19.04
N LEU A 618 27.52 29.41 18.43
CA LEU A 618 28.30 28.17 18.26
C LEU A 618 29.39 28.41 17.23
N GLY A 619 30.64 28.08 17.57
CA GLY A 619 31.74 28.02 16.61
C GLY A 619 32.10 26.59 16.22
N GLU A 620 32.96 26.44 15.21
CA GLU A 620 33.53 25.15 14.77
C GLU A 620 34.07 24.31 15.95
N ALA A 621 34.72 24.97 16.94
CA ALA A 621 35.26 24.33 18.15
C ALA A 621 34.19 23.84 19.15
N ASP A 622 32.96 24.36 19.09
CA ASP A 622 31.83 23.84 19.87
C ASP A 622 31.21 22.62 19.18
N LEU A 623 31.06 22.68 17.85
CA LEU A 623 30.56 21.59 17.00
C LEU A 623 31.49 20.38 17.01
N ASP A 624 32.80 20.61 17.16
CA ASP A 624 33.82 19.57 17.32
C ASP A 624 33.69 18.72 18.60
N ARG A 625 32.82 19.11 19.54
CA ARG A 625 32.51 18.35 20.75
C ARG A 625 31.23 17.51 20.65
N MET A 626 30.63 17.40 19.46
CA MET A 626 29.43 16.57 19.26
C MET A 626 29.69 15.10 19.62
N GLY A 627 28.89 14.56 20.54
CA GLY A 627 28.87 13.14 20.87
C GLY A 627 27.98 12.32 19.94
N GLY A 628 27.83 11.02 20.21
CA GLY A 628 27.03 10.08 19.39
C GLY A 628 25.50 10.31 19.37
N LEU A 629 25.01 11.42 19.91
CA LEU A 629 23.64 11.94 19.70
C LEU A 629 23.61 13.09 18.66
N GLY A 630 24.76 13.40 18.06
CA GLY A 630 24.95 14.47 17.09
C GLY A 630 24.67 15.86 17.64
N LEU A 631 24.16 16.74 16.78
CA LEU A 631 24.07 18.19 17.06
C LEU A 631 23.35 18.51 18.38
N VAL A 632 22.33 17.73 18.76
CA VAL A 632 21.58 17.87 20.02
C VAL A 632 22.48 17.87 21.26
N SER A 633 23.64 17.19 21.21
CA SER A 633 24.60 17.13 22.32
C SER A 633 25.36 18.45 22.58
N VAL A 634 25.38 19.38 21.63
CA VAL A 634 26.07 20.69 21.75
C VAL A 634 25.13 21.90 21.67
N LEU A 635 23.85 21.71 21.32
CA LEU A 635 22.89 22.82 21.25
C LEU A 635 22.66 23.44 22.64
N PRO A 636 22.71 24.78 22.78
CA PRO A 636 22.43 25.46 24.04
C PRO A 636 21.03 25.12 24.57
N ALA A 637 20.91 24.88 25.88
CA ALA A 637 19.62 24.61 26.50
C ALA A 637 18.51 25.66 26.18
N PRO A 638 18.81 26.98 26.07
CA PRO A 638 17.81 27.95 25.62
C PRO A 638 17.30 27.70 24.18
N THR A 639 18.13 27.17 23.27
CA THR A 639 17.70 26.79 21.92
C THR A 639 16.71 25.63 21.94
N LEU A 640 16.92 24.64 22.81
CA LEU A 640 15.97 23.55 23.04
C LEU A 640 14.66 24.05 23.68
N VAL A 641 14.72 25.04 24.58
CA VAL A 641 13.52 25.72 25.11
C VAL A 641 12.80 26.51 24.01
N GLY A 642 13.53 27.19 23.12
CA GLY A 642 12.97 27.85 21.93
C GLY A 642 12.22 26.86 21.03
N ALA A 643 12.80 25.68 20.78
CA ALA A 643 12.16 24.60 20.02
C ALA A 643 10.84 24.13 20.67
N ALA A 644 10.85 23.88 21.98
CA ALA A 644 9.64 23.51 22.73
C ALA A 644 8.60 24.64 22.76
N LEU A 645 9.03 25.91 22.78
CA LEU A 645 8.13 27.06 22.76
C LEU A 645 7.50 27.28 21.37
N LEU A 646 8.21 27.04 20.26
CA LEU A 646 7.63 27.02 18.91
C LEU A 646 6.47 26.00 18.82
N VAL A 647 6.69 24.78 19.32
CA VAL A 647 5.66 23.73 19.40
C VAL A 647 4.48 24.17 20.28
N THR A 648 4.78 24.79 21.41
CA THR A 648 3.76 25.31 22.35
C THR A 648 2.90 26.39 21.69
N VAL A 649 3.50 27.38 21.02
CA VAL A 649 2.78 28.42 20.27
C VAL A 649 1.88 27.81 19.19
N PHE A 650 2.37 26.83 18.42
CA PHE A 650 1.54 26.17 17.40
C PHE A 650 0.31 25.48 18.03
N ALA A 651 0.50 24.73 19.12
CA ALA A 651 -0.60 24.09 19.84
C ALA A 651 -1.57 25.11 20.48
N SER A 652 -1.08 26.22 21.02
CA SER A 652 -1.90 27.32 21.55
C SER A 652 -2.76 27.98 20.46
N LEU A 653 -2.25 28.13 19.23
CA LEU A 653 -3.05 28.62 18.10
C LEU A 653 -4.19 27.67 17.74
N LEU A 654 -4.04 26.34 17.94
CA LEU A 654 -5.10 25.37 17.75
C LEU A 654 -6.20 25.47 18.83
N TRP A 655 -5.91 25.95 20.04
CA TRP A 655 -6.93 26.18 21.08
C TRP A 655 -7.86 27.36 20.75
N LEU A 656 -7.41 28.34 19.96
CA LEU A 656 -8.19 29.54 19.64
C LEU A 656 -9.51 29.21 18.92
N GLY A 657 -10.56 29.98 19.23
CA GLY A 657 -11.90 29.75 18.68
C GLY A 657 -12.05 30.05 17.17
N ARG A 658 -11.08 30.76 16.57
CA ARG A 658 -11.04 31.17 15.16
C ARG A 658 -9.65 30.87 14.58
N GLU A 659 -9.58 30.68 13.26
CA GLU A 659 -8.33 30.37 12.55
C GLU A 659 -7.46 31.63 12.35
N HIS A 660 -6.32 31.71 13.01
CA HIS A 660 -5.35 32.81 12.84
C HIS A 660 -4.32 32.47 11.76
N LYS A 661 -4.75 32.46 10.48
CA LYS A 661 -3.97 31.98 9.32
C LYS A 661 -2.56 32.55 9.22
N GLY A 662 -2.39 33.87 9.38
CA GLY A 662 -1.07 34.51 9.29
C GLY A 662 -0.11 34.00 10.35
N LEU A 663 -0.53 33.98 11.62
CA LEU A 663 0.33 33.53 12.72
C LEU A 663 0.58 32.02 12.67
N LEU A 664 -0.40 31.20 12.24
CA LEU A 664 -0.20 29.78 11.95
C LEU A 664 0.82 29.54 10.83
N LEU A 665 0.79 30.35 9.76
CA LEU A 665 1.75 30.27 8.67
C LEU A 665 3.14 30.67 9.12
N VAL A 666 3.29 31.79 9.84
CA VAL A 666 4.60 32.24 10.35
C VAL A 666 5.18 31.24 11.34
N THR A 667 4.39 30.66 12.26
CA THR A 667 4.88 29.60 13.17
C THR A 667 5.29 28.33 12.40
N LEU A 668 4.56 27.95 11.34
CA LEU A 668 4.94 26.81 10.50
C LEU A 668 6.25 27.06 9.73
N LEU A 669 6.38 28.23 9.09
CA LEU A 669 7.60 28.64 8.39
C LEU A 669 8.79 28.73 9.36
N ALA A 670 8.58 29.33 10.53
CA ALA A 670 9.56 29.35 11.62
C ALA A 670 9.98 27.94 12.05
N THR A 671 9.05 26.96 12.09
CA THR A 671 9.38 25.56 12.38
C THR A 671 10.27 24.95 11.29
N VAL A 672 9.93 25.15 10.00
CA VAL A 672 10.74 24.64 8.87
C VAL A 672 12.15 25.25 8.87
N VAL A 673 12.24 26.58 8.97
CA VAL A 673 13.53 27.29 8.96
C VAL A 673 14.38 26.87 10.17
N SER A 674 13.80 26.77 11.37
CA SER A 674 14.52 26.29 12.55
C SER A 674 15.09 24.88 12.36
N LEU A 675 14.32 23.95 11.78
CA LEU A 675 14.73 22.55 11.65
C LEU A 675 15.69 22.24 10.48
N HIS A 676 15.59 22.98 9.37
CA HIS A 676 16.35 22.67 8.14
C HIS A 676 17.45 23.69 7.83
N ALA A 677 17.36 24.94 8.31
CA ALA A 677 18.39 25.96 8.10
C ALA A 677 19.45 26.00 9.21
N LEU A 678 19.21 25.41 10.39
CA LEU A 678 20.14 25.48 11.51
C LEU A 678 21.57 25.01 11.14
N PRO A 679 21.78 23.82 10.52
CA PRO A 679 23.09 23.42 10.01
C PRO A 679 23.70 24.43 9.03
N ALA A 680 22.93 24.92 8.06
CA ALA A 680 23.38 25.90 7.06
C ALA A 680 23.83 27.24 7.68
N VAL A 681 23.39 27.56 8.90
CA VAL A 681 23.74 28.78 9.64
C VAL A 681 24.96 28.59 10.57
N ILE A 682 25.19 27.39 11.09
CA ILE A 682 26.25 27.15 12.11
C ILE A 682 27.46 26.38 11.57
N GLU A 683 27.30 25.59 10.52
CA GLU A 683 28.39 24.88 9.84
C GLU A 683 28.88 25.73 8.66
N THR A 684 30.19 25.84 8.47
CA THR A 684 30.78 26.64 7.39
C THR A 684 30.53 26.06 6.00
N GLU A 685 30.57 24.73 5.86
CA GLU A 685 30.60 24.01 4.59
C GLU A 685 29.27 23.29 4.27
N PRO A 686 28.98 22.99 2.98
CA PRO A 686 27.90 22.09 2.59
C PRO A 686 28.03 20.69 3.23
N ARG A 687 26.99 20.30 3.97
CA ARG A 687 26.85 18.96 4.53
C ARG A 687 26.31 17.94 3.52
N PHE A 688 26.45 16.65 3.87
CA PHE A 688 26.27 15.45 3.03
C PHE A 688 27.40 15.24 2.01
N PRO A 689 28.30 14.27 2.23
CA PRO A 689 29.30 13.84 1.25
C PRO A 689 28.75 13.61 -0.17
N THR A 690 27.57 13.00 -0.31
CA THR A 690 26.94 12.75 -1.62
C THR A 690 26.51 14.03 -2.35
N ALA A 691 26.34 15.16 -1.65
CA ALA A 691 26.02 16.44 -2.28
C ALA A 691 27.25 17.04 -2.99
N TRP A 692 28.45 16.84 -2.45
CA TRP A 692 29.71 17.20 -3.10
C TRP A 692 29.89 16.43 -4.41
N GLN A 693 29.59 15.13 -4.44
CA GLN A 693 29.68 14.34 -5.66
C GLN A 693 28.69 14.83 -6.75
N HIS A 694 27.56 15.43 -6.36
CA HIS A 694 26.64 16.06 -7.29
C HIS A 694 27.17 17.40 -7.86
N LEU A 695 28.20 18.02 -7.27
CA LEU A 695 28.94 19.13 -7.90
C LEU A 695 29.79 18.61 -9.06
N GLY A 696 30.48 17.47 -8.92
CA GLY A 696 31.26 16.89 -10.01
C GLY A 696 30.40 16.58 -11.24
N PHE A 697 29.19 16.04 -11.04
CA PHE A 697 28.25 15.82 -12.14
C PHE A 697 27.82 17.12 -12.85
N LEU A 698 27.86 18.26 -12.17
CA LEU A 698 27.61 19.57 -12.78
C LEU A 698 28.87 20.12 -13.45
N ASP A 699 30.03 20.07 -12.79
CA ASP A 699 31.35 20.44 -13.33
C ASP A 699 31.65 19.70 -14.65
N TYR A 700 31.53 18.38 -14.68
CA TYR A 700 31.78 17.60 -15.89
C TYR A 700 30.78 17.92 -17.01
N LEU A 701 29.51 18.14 -16.68
CA LEU A 701 28.48 18.55 -17.64
C LEU A 701 28.72 19.99 -18.14
N ASP A 702 29.30 20.85 -17.31
CA ASP A 702 29.69 22.22 -17.65
C ASP A 702 30.88 22.21 -18.63
N ARG A 703 31.97 21.53 -18.24
CA ARG A 703 33.21 21.39 -19.02
C ARG A 703 33.02 20.68 -20.35
N THR A 704 32.23 19.60 -20.40
CA THR A 704 32.11 18.74 -21.60
C THR A 704 30.79 18.90 -22.37
N GLY A 705 29.76 19.48 -21.76
CA GLY A 705 28.40 19.48 -22.31
C GLY A 705 27.75 18.08 -22.38
N SER A 706 28.34 17.07 -21.74
CA SER A 706 28.00 15.66 -21.94
C SER A 706 27.79 14.87 -20.63
N ALA A 707 27.13 13.71 -20.76
CA ALA A 707 26.87 12.77 -19.68
C ALA A 707 27.54 11.42 -20.01
N VAL A 708 28.17 10.76 -19.05
CA VAL A 708 28.90 9.49 -19.29
C VAL A 708 28.44 8.41 -18.31
N PRO A 709 27.57 7.48 -18.75
CA PRO A 709 26.96 6.44 -17.90
C PRO A 709 27.95 5.55 -17.14
N ASP A 710 29.12 5.30 -17.72
CA ASP A 710 30.11 4.35 -17.22
C ASP A 710 30.88 4.88 -16.00
N LEU A 711 30.91 6.21 -15.78
CA LEU A 711 31.50 6.83 -14.58
C LEU A 711 30.65 6.64 -13.31
N ASP A 712 29.32 6.67 -13.43
CA ASP A 712 28.40 6.47 -12.31
C ASP A 712 26.98 6.13 -12.79
N ALA A 713 26.35 5.14 -12.17
CA ALA A 713 24.98 4.71 -12.43
C ALA A 713 23.94 5.85 -12.53
N ARG A 714 24.11 6.96 -11.81
CA ARG A 714 23.21 8.13 -11.86
C ARG A 714 23.22 8.85 -13.20
N TRP A 715 24.28 8.73 -14.02
CA TRP A 715 24.32 9.29 -15.36
C TRP A 715 23.34 8.64 -16.35
N SER A 716 22.78 7.46 -16.02
CA SER A 716 21.59 6.90 -16.71
C SER A 716 20.27 7.64 -16.40
N TRP A 717 20.31 8.61 -15.47
CA TRP A 717 19.24 9.54 -15.12
C TRP A 717 19.76 11.00 -15.04
N PRO A 718 20.27 11.55 -16.15
CA PRO A 718 20.95 12.85 -16.16
C PRO A 718 19.98 14.05 -16.04
N GLY A 719 18.66 13.81 -16.08
CA GLY A 719 17.66 14.87 -16.23
C GLY A 719 17.59 15.89 -15.09
N PHE A 720 18.00 15.52 -13.87
CA PHE A 720 18.15 16.48 -12.77
C PHE A 720 19.39 17.36 -12.96
N PHE A 721 20.54 16.76 -13.23
CA PHE A 721 21.82 17.47 -13.38
C PHE A 721 21.80 18.41 -14.60
N ALA A 722 21.25 17.95 -15.72
CA ALA A 722 21.06 18.79 -16.91
C ALA A 722 20.10 19.97 -16.68
N ALA A 723 19.01 19.76 -15.95
CA ALA A 723 18.10 20.86 -15.60
C ALA A 723 18.75 21.86 -14.62
N ALA A 724 19.53 21.37 -13.65
CA ALA A 724 20.26 22.21 -12.72
C ALA A 724 21.35 23.03 -13.44
N ALA A 725 22.27 22.40 -14.17
CA ALA A 725 23.32 23.07 -14.93
C ALA A 725 22.77 24.14 -15.88
N PHE A 726 21.68 23.84 -16.61
CA PHE A 726 21.01 24.81 -17.47
C PHE A 726 20.50 26.04 -16.72
N VAL A 727 19.82 25.85 -15.58
CA VAL A 727 19.30 26.96 -14.77
C VAL A 727 20.43 27.78 -14.13
N LEU A 728 21.47 27.11 -13.64
CA LEU A 728 22.61 27.75 -12.97
C LEU A 728 23.44 28.60 -13.95
N ARG A 729 23.73 28.07 -15.14
CA ARG A 729 24.31 28.83 -16.26
C ARG A 729 23.43 30.01 -16.67
N ALA A 730 22.11 29.81 -16.79
CA ALA A 730 21.17 30.89 -17.13
C ALA A 730 21.05 31.98 -16.05
N CYS A 731 21.44 31.68 -14.81
CA CYS A 731 21.50 32.63 -13.71
C CYS A 731 22.90 33.24 -13.48
N GLY A 732 23.94 32.78 -14.19
CA GLY A 732 25.32 33.23 -13.99
C GLY A 732 25.89 32.85 -12.62
N VAL A 733 25.64 31.61 -12.18
CA VAL A 733 26.06 31.10 -10.87
C VAL A 733 27.20 30.10 -11.04
N ASP A 734 28.43 30.57 -10.87
CA ASP A 734 29.65 29.79 -11.05
C ASP A 734 30.06 28.98 -9.78
N ASP A 735 29.67 29.45 -8.59
CA ASP A 735 29.83 28.72 -7.32
C ASP A 735 28.47 28.23 -6.78
N LEU A 736 28.41 26.94 -6.49
CA LEU A 736 27.21 26.22 -6.05
C LEU A 736 27.25 25.83 -4.57
N THR A 737 28.33 26.15 -3.86
CA THR A 737 28.55 25.83 -2.45
C THR A 737 27.39 26.34 -1.59
N GLU A 738 27.07 27.64 -1.66
CA GLU A 738 25.92 28.23 -0.96
C GLU A 738 24.57 27.67 -1.46
N VAL A 739 24.44 27.36 -2.75
CA VAL A 739 23.19 26.80 -3.30
C VAL A 739 22.89 25.45 -2.65
N ILE A 740 23.89 24.56 -2.51
CA ILE A 740 23.75 23.26 -1.85
C ILE A 740 23.54 23.44 -0.34
N ARG A 741 24.31 24.34 0.31
CA ARG A 741 24.21 24.63 1.75
C ARG A 741 22.78 24.99 2.16
N TRP A 742 22.11 25.85 1.40
CA TRP A 742 20.73 26.30 1.68
C TRP A 742 19.62 25.43 1.07
N TRP A 743 19.94 24.54 0.12
CA TRP A 743 18.96 23.71 -0.59
C TRP A 743 17.97 22.95 0.31
N PRO A 744 18.37 22.31 1.43
CA PRO A 744 17.42 21.60 2.31
C PRO A 744 16.32 22.52 2.85
N THR A 745 16.63 23.78 3.12
CA THR A 745 15.63 24.76 3.57
C THR A 745 14.72 25.16 2.41
N ALA A 746 15.30 25.48 1.25
CA ALA A 746 14.55 25.90 0.07
C ALA A 746 13.56 24.81 -0.40
N ILE A 747 14.00 23.56 -0.49
CA ILE A 747 13.16 22.46 -0.98
C ILE A 747 12.03 22.09 0.01
N GLN A 748 12.29 22.15 1.33
CA GLN A 748 11.27 21.92 2.36
C GLN A 748 10.20 23.02 2.39
N LEU A 749 10.60 24.28 2.17
CA LEU A 749 9.66 25.39 1.98
C LEU A 749 8.82 25.19 0.70
N LEU A 750 9.43 24.73 -0.39
CA LEU A 750 8.71 24.39 -1.63
C LEU A 750 7.73 23.22 -1.45
N TYR A 751 8.02 22.21 -0.63
CA TYR A 751 7.08 21.11 -0.32
C TYR A 751 5.79 21.59 0.38
N LEU A 752 5.81 22.73 1.08
CA LEU A 752 4.61 23.27 1.73
C LEU A 752 3.51 23.63 0.72
N ALA A 753 3.87 24.16 -0.46
CA ALA A 753 2.91 24.59 -1.47
C ALA A 753 2.01 23.44 -1.99
N PRO A 754 2.52 22.28 -2.46
CA PRO A 754 1.69 21.15 -2.82
C PRO A 754 1.01 20.50 -1.61
N MET A 755 1.56 20.59 -0.39
CA MET A 755 0.87 20.12 0.82
C MET A 755 -0.36 20.98 1.17
N PHE A 756 -0.27 22.32 1.05
CA PHE A 756 -1.41 23.22 1.20
C PHE A 756 -2.47 23.04 0.09
N LEU A 757 -2.03 22.69 -1.13
CA LEU A 757 -2.94 22.28 -2.20
C LEU A 757 -3.62 20.93 -1.88
N LEU A 758 -2.85 19.93 -1.44
CA LEU A 758 -3.34 18.58 -1.11
C LEU A 758 -4.41 18.61 0.00
N VAL A 759 -4.27 19.45 1.03
CA VAL A 759 -5.31 19.57 2.07
C VAL A 759 -6.63 20.18 1.56
N ARG A 760 -6.68 20.81 0.38
CA ARG A 760 -7.97 21.19 -0.25
C ARG A 760 -8.79 19.95 -0.60
N SER A 761 -8.15 18.86 -0.99
CA SER A 761 -8.81 17.57 -1.30
C SER A 761 -9.53 16.92 -0.09
N MET A 762 -9.24 17.34 1.15
CA MET A 762 -9.72 16.73 2.39
C MET A 762 -10.95 17.43 2.99
N ARG A 763 -11.95 16.65 3.40
CA ARG A 763 -13.12 17.09 4.19
C ARG A 763 -12.79 17.05 5.68
N ALA A 764 -12.05 18.06 6.12
CA ALA A 764 -11.46 18.17 7.46
C ALA A 764 -11.58 19.59 8.01
N SER A 765 -11.57 19.75 9.34
CA SER A 765 -11.51 21.07 10.00
C SER A 765 -10.17 21.78 9.73
N TRP A 766 -10.11 23.10 9.90
CA TRP A 766 -8.85 23.86 9.71
C TRP A 766 -7.74 23.33 10.63
N ARG A 767 -8.06 23.03 11.89
CA ARG A 767 -7.12 22.42 12.86
C ARG A 767 -6.51 21.14 12.33
N ALA A 768 -7.31 20.22 11.78
CA ALA A 768 -6.83 18.99 11.19
C ALA A 768 -5.88 19.22 10.01
N LYS A 769 -6.17 20.21 9.15
CA LYS A 769 -5.34 20.55 7.98
C LYS A 769 -3.99 21.14 8.40
N TRP A 770 -3.99 22.15 9.27
CA TRP A 770 -2.77 22.76 9.80
C TRP A 770 -1.91 21.75 10.58
N THR A 771 -2.54 20.95 11.46
CA THR A 771 -1.83 19.90 12.22
C THR A 771 -1.25 18.83 11.29
N GLY A 772 -1.94 18.47 10.21
CA GLY A 772 -1.43 17.49 9.23
C GLY A 772 -0.22 17.99 8.43
N VAL A 773 -0.20 19.27 8.01
CA VAL A 773 0.97 19.88 7.34
C VAL A 773 2.14 20.05 8.33
N TRP A 774 1.85 20.35 9.60
CA TRP A 774 2.87 20.47 10.64
C TRP A 774 3.49 19.12 11.03
N ILE A 775 2.70 18.04 11.14
CA ILE A 775 3.22 16.67 11.34
C ILE A 775 4.07 16.23 10.13
N PHE A 776 3.78 16.70 8.91
CA PHE A 776 4.62 16.45 7.75
C PHE A 776 6.01 17.09 7.90
N VAL A 777 6.08 18.35 8.35
CA VAL A 777 7.36 19.03 8.65
C VAL A 777 8.13 18.29 9.76
N LEU A 778 7.49 18.02 10.91
CA LEU A 778 8.14 17.33 12.03
C LEU A 778 8.50 15.86 11.71
N GLY A 779 7.90 15.26 10.67
CA GLY A 779 8.26 13.93 10.16
C GLY A 779 9.38 13.94 9.12
N GLY A 780 9.85 15.11 8.67
CA GLY A 780 10.83 15.29 7.60
C GLY A 780 12.28 14.89 7.92
N TRP A 781 12.52 14.05 8.93
CA TRP A 781 13.86 13.73 9.43
C TRP A 781 14.71 12.85 8.49
N VAL A 782 14.12 12.32 7.40
CA VAL A 782 14.70 11.26 6.54
C VAL A 782 16.00 11.65 5.83
N GLY A 783 16.24 12.95 5.65
CA GLY A 783 17.50 13.48 5.13
C GLY A 783 17.69 13.44 3.60
N GLN A 784 16.74 12.88 2.85
CA GLN A 784 16.69 12.93 1.38
C GLN A 784 16.24 14.32 0.84
N ASP A 785 16.48 15.38 1.61
CA ASP A 785 16.22 16.79 1.28
C ASP A 785 17.49 17.57 0.88
N TYR A 786 18.65 16.91 0.80
CA TYR A 786 19.88 17.45 0.21
C TYR A 786 19.75 17.72 -1.30
N PHE A 787 20.71 18.46 -1.87
CA PHE A 787 20.79 18.76 -3.31
C PHE A 787 20.90 17.45 -4.10
N SER A 788 19.78 16.99 -4.65
CA SER A 788 19.64 15.62 -5.14
C SER A 788 18.46 15.44 -6.09
N PRO A 789 18.54 14.45 -7.00
CA PRO A 789 17.39 14.08 -7.81
C PRO A 789 16.24 13.47 -6.99
N GLN A 790 16.51 12.91 -5.81
CA GLN A 790 15.45 12.36 -4.95
C GLN A 790 14.60 13.47 -4.32
N GLY A 791 15.22 14.51 -3.77
CA GLY A 791 14.51 15.68 -3.23
C GLY A 791 13.74 16.44 -4.32
N PHE A 792 14.38 16.70 -5.46
CA PHE A 792 13.73 17.32 -6.60
C PHE A 792 12.52 16.53 -7.11
N THR A 793 12.66 15.23 -7.41
CA THR A 793 11.53 14.43 -7.89
C THR A 793 10.46 14.18 -6.82
N TYR A 794 10.78 14.29 -5.53
CA TYR A 794 9.79 14.26 -4.46
C TYR A 794 8.91 15.52 -4.44
N LEU A 795 9.44 16.70 -4.78
CA LEU A 795 8.60 17.89 -5.05
C LEU A 795 7.63 17.62 -6.20
N LEU A 796 8.11 17.05 -7.31
CA LEU A 796 7.27 16.69 -8.47
C LEU A 796 6.17 15.68 -8.08
N TYR A 797 6.50 14.67 -7.25
CA TYR A 797 5.54 13.70 -6.70
C TYR A 797 4.45 14.38 -5.85
N LEU A 798 4.81 15.30 -4.95
CA LEU A 798 3.84 16.02 -4.12
C LEU A 798 2.89 16.88 -4.98
N VAL A 799 3.43 17.62 -5.96
CA VAL A 799 2.63 18.42 -6.90
C VAL A 799 1.71 17.52 -7.74
N PHE A 800 2.23 16.42 -8.28
CA PHE A 800 1.48 15.42 -9.07
C PHE A 800 0.32 14.80 -8.27
N VAL A 801 0.58 14.35 -7.03
CA VAL A 801 -0.44 13.81 -6.12
C VAL A 801 -1.48 14.86 -5.77
N ALA A 802 -1.06 16.09 -5.48
CA ALA A 802 -1.96 17.19 -5.18
C ALA A 802 -2.88 17.50 -6.38
N ILE A 803 -2.35 17.56 -7.61
CA ILE A 803 -3.16 17.79 -8.82
C ILE A 803 -4.16 16.65 -9.05
N LEU A 804 -3.73 15.39 -8.96
CA LEU A 804 -4.61 14.22 -9.09
C LEU A 804 -5.77 14.26 -8.07
N LEU A 805 -5.47 14.54 -6.81
CA LEU A 805 -6.43 14.49 -5.72
C LEU A 805 -7.28 15.74 -5.57
N VAL A 806 -6.93 16.88 -6.17
CA VAL A 806 -7.78 18.08 -6.18
C VAL A 806 -8.75 18.06 -7.37
N TRP A 807 -8.29 17.75 -8.59
CA TRP A 807 -9.07 17.95 -9.84
C TRP A 807 -9.47 16.69 -10.63
N PHE A 808 -8.87 15.52 -10.37
CA PHE A 808 -9.06 14.32 -11.23
C PHE A 808 -9.80 13.15 -10.56
N ARG A 809 -10.61 13.45 -9.55
CA ARG A 809 -11.49 12.47 -8.89
C ARG A 809 -12.90 12.44 -9.50
N ALA A 810 -13.63 11.35 -9.29
CA ALA A 810 -15.00 11.19 -9.78
C ALA A 810 -15.99 12.16 -9.09
N PRO A 811 -16.76 12.97 -9.82
CA PRO A 811 -17.64 13.99 -9.24
C PRO A 811 -18.93 13.41 -8.64
N ARG A 812 -19.37 14.04 -7.54
CA ARG A 812 -20.58 13.73 -6.76
C ARG A 812 -20.59 12.30 -6.18
N VAL A 813 -19.78 12.06 -5.14
CA VAL A 813 -19.89 10.86 -4.29
C VAL A 813 -21.19 10.97 -3.48
N LEU A 814 -22.21 10.19 -3.85
CA LEU A 814 -23.52 10.20 -3.19
C LEU A 814 -23.42 10.02 -1.67
N TRP A 815 -24.20 10.80 -0.93
CA TRP A 815 -24.25 10.75 0.53
C TRP A 815 -24.90 9.44 0.98
N THR A 816 -24.09 8.49 1.44
CA THR A 816 -24.56 7.23 2.03
C THR A 816 -24.59 7.32 3.56
N ARG A 817 -24.86 6.20 4.26
CA ARG A 817 -24.68 6.05 5.72
C ARG A 817 -23.27 6.45 6.22
N TYR A 818 -22.29 6.57 5.33
CA TYR A 818 -20.97 7.12 5.59
C TYR A 818 -20.73 8.37 4.73
N ARG A 819 -20.16 9.42 5.34
CA ARG A 819 -19.68 10.64 4.67
C ARG A 819 -18.37 10.32 3.91
N PRO A 820 -18.12 10.89 2.73
CA PRO A 820 -16.77 10.88 2.14
C PRO A 820 -15.80 11.63 3.05
N GLY A 821 -14.62 11.07 3.29
CA GLY A 821 -13.52 11.77 3.95
C GLY A 821 -12.86 12.82 3.06
N GLU A 822 -13.01 12.62 1.75
CA GLU A 822 -12.63 13.52 0.67
C GLU A 822 -13.63 14.69 0.52
N ALA A 823 -13.09 15.89 0.26
CA ALA A 823 -13.86 17.03 -0.20
C ALA A 823 -14.35 16.81 -1.64
N GLU A 824 -15.19 17.71 -2.16
CA GLU A 824 -15.58 17.64 -3.57
C GLU A 824 -14.44 18.12 -4.48
N VAL A 825 -14.60 17.92 -5.79
CA VAL A 825 -13.59 18.27 -6.80
C VAL A 825 -13.70 19.78 -7.06
N GLU A 826 -12.57 20.48 -7.08
CA GLU A 826 -12.53 21.92 -7.39
C GLU A 826 -13.04 22.14 -8.83
N PRO A 827 -13.92 23.12 -9.07
CA PRO A 827 -14.52 23.34 -10.38
C PRO A 827 -13.47 23.78 -11.41
N THR A 828 -13.46 23.12 -12.57
CA THR A 828 -12.56 23.44 -13.70
C THR A 828 -13.30 23.34 -15.03
N ASN A 829 -13.00 24.26 -15.94
CA ASN A 829 -13.42 24.15 -17.34
C ASN A 829 -12.50 23.17 -18.11
N ARG A 830 -12.91 22.74 -19.32
CA ARG A 830 -12.13 21.73 -20.07
C ARG A 830 -10.75 22.21 -20.53
N ARG A 831 -10.53 23.51 -20.77
CA ARG A 831 -9.20 24.05 -21.11
C ARG A 831 -8.27 23.93 -19.89
N GLN A 832 -8.71 24.38 -18.71
CA GLN A 832 -7.99 24.20 -17.45
C GLN A 832 -7.71 22.71 -17.17
N ARG A 833 -8.69 21.83 -17.37
CA ARG A 833 -8.53 20.39 -17.16
C ARG A 833 -7.54 19.75 -18.14
N ALA A 834 -7.47 20.23 -19.38
CA ALA A 834 -6.48 19.80 -20.37
C ALA A 834 -5.07 20.31 -20.03
N VAL A 835 -4.92 21.56 -19.57
CA VAL A 835 -3.64 22.10 -19.08
C VAL A 835 -3.15 21.31 -17.85
N LEU A 836 -4.01 21.04 -16.87
CA LEU A 836 -3.67 20.23 -15.70
C LEU A 836 -3.29 18.79 -16.08
N LEU A 837 -3.88 18.22 -17.14
CA LEU A 837 -3.45 16.92 -17.69
C LEU A 837 -2.06 17.01 -18.34
N GLY A 838 -1.80 18.07 -19.11
CA GLY A 838 -0.48 18.35 -19.69
C GLY A 838 0.60 18.49 -18.62
N VAL A 839 0.30 19.21 -17.53
CA VAL A 839 1.18 19.32 -16.36
C VAL A 839 1.40 17.96 -15.70
N LEU A 840 0.37 17.13 -15.50
CA LEU A 840 0.56 15.77 -14.96
C LEU A 840 1.46 14.88 -15.83
N ILE A 841 1.33 14.98 -17.15
CA ILE A 841 2.17 14.23 -18.10
C ILE A 841 3.60 14.79 -18.07
N GLY A 842 3.78 16.11 -18.07
CA GLY A 842 5.09 16.77 -17.98
C GLY A 842 5.83 16.46 -16.68
N LEU A 843 5.16 16.52 -15.53
CA LEU A 843 5.74 16.16 -14.23
C LEU A 843 6.22 14.70 -14.20
N TYR A 844 5.47 13.77 -14.81
CA TYR A 844 5.89 12.38 -14.91
C TYR A 844 7.06 12.22 -15.89
N ALA A 845 6.96 12.82 -17.08
CA ALA A 845 7.98 12.77 -18.12
C ALA A 845 9.30 13.46 -17.72
N ALA A 846 9.28 14.43 -16.80
CA ALA A 846 10.47 15.03 -16.20
C ALA A 846 11.02 14.19 -15.03
N SER A 847 10.17 13.45 -14.31
CA SER A 847 10.62 12.53 -13.23
C SER A 847 11.33 11.29 -13.77
N VAL A 848 10.87 10.73 -14.90
CA VAL A 848 11.45 9.55 -15.57
C VAL A 848 12.96 9.66 -15.86
N PRO A 849 13.47 10.72 -16.51
CA PRO A 849 14.90 10.91 -16.77
C PRO A 849 15.68 11.46 -15.57
N ALA A 850 15.00 11.88 -14.48
CA ALA A 850 15.64 12.55 -13.36
C ALA A 850 15.90 11.62 -12.16
N HIS A 851 15.12 10.55 -11.95
CA HIS A 851 15.35 9.65 -10.82
C HIS A 851 14.79 8.24 -11.06
N GLN A 852 15.59 7.20 -10.78
CA GLN A 852 15.21 5.80 -10.95
C GLN A 852 13.91 5.37 -10.20
N LEU A 853 13.81 5.59 -8.88
CA LEU A 853 12.67 5.08 -8.08
C LEU A 853 11.34 5.89 -8.18
N THR A 854 11.40 7.23 -8.13
CA THR A 854 10.20 8.09 -8.01
C THR A 854 9.10 7.86 -9.08
N PRO A 855 9.41 7.62 -10.37
CA PRO A 855 8.41 7.30 -11.40
C PRO A 855 7.58 6.04 -11.09
N PHE A 856 8.16 5.02 -10.45
CA PHE A 856 7.43 3.83 -10.03
C PHE A 856 6.48 4.12 -8.87
N MET A 857 6.88 4.98 -7.93
CA MET A 857 6.01 5.43 -6.82
C MET A 857 4.84 6.28 -7.33
N MET A 858 5.10 7.22 -8.25
CA MET A 858 4.07 8.01 -8.93
C MET A 858 3.07 7.12 -9.69
N LEU A 859 3.58 6.15 -10.46
CA LEU A 859 2.78 5.19 -11.23
C LEU A 859 1.95 4.28 -10.32
N GLY A 860 2.55 3.73 -9.26
CA GLY A 860 1.85 2.86 -8.29
C GLY A 860 0.70 3.58 -7.59
N VAL A 861 0.94 4.82 -7.12
CA VAL A 861 -0.11 5.64 -6.48
C VAL A 861 -1.24 5.95 -7.45
N LEU A 862 -0.92 6.35 -8.69
CA LEU A 862 -1.92 6.60 -9.73
C LEU A 862 -2.73 5.33 -10.06
N ALA A 863 -2.05 4.19 -10.27
CA ALA A 863 -2.69 2.91 -10.59
C ALA A 863 -3.64 2.47 -9.47
N ALA A 864 -3.23 2.56 -8.20
CA ALA A 864 -4.08 2.27 -7.06
C ALA A 864 -5.28 3.23 -6.95
N LEU A 865 -5.11 4.53 -7.22
CA LEU A 865 -6.21 5.49 -7.30
C LEU A 865 -7.20 5.16 -8.44
N VAL A 866 -6.71 4.70 -9.60
CA VAL A 866 -7.58 4.22 -10.70
C VAL A 866 -8.34 2.96 -10.30
N LEU A 867 -7.65 1.93 -9.80
CA LEU A 867 -8.22 0.64 -9.38
C LEU A 867 -9.30 0.78 -8.28
N ILE A 868 -9.12 1.71 -7.34
CA ILE A 868 -10.06 1.97 -6.23
C ILE A 868 -11.23 2.89 -6.65
N GLY A 869 -11.26 3.34 -7.92
CA GLY A 869 -12.29 4.23 -8.45
C GLY A 869 -12.22 5.62 -7.81
N ARG A 870 -11.01 6.17 -7.69
CA ARG A 870 -10.71 7.50 -7.14
C ARG A 870 -10.08 8.45 -8.15
N SER A 871 -9.42 7.95 -9.21
CA SER A 871 -8.96 8.75 -10.36
C SER A 871 -9.81 8.46 -11.60
N GLU A 872 -10.17 9.51 -12.35
CA GLU A 872 -10.82 9.39 -13.67
C GLU A 872 -9.82 9.13 -14.81
N LEU A 873 -8.51 9.29 -14.57
CA LEU A 873 -7.46 9.22 -15.59
C LEU A 873 -7.04 7.76 -15.85
N ARG A 874 -7.99 6.94 -16.31
CA ARG A 874 -7.84 5.48 -16.45
C ARG A 874 -6.76 5.03 -17.44
N GLY A 875 -6.36 5.87 -18.40
CA GLY A 875 -5.35 5.52 -19.40
C GLY A 875 -3.93 5.98 -19.05
N LEU A 876 -3.77 6.98 -18.16
CA LEU A 876 -2.45 7.43 -17.73
C LEU A 876 -1.56 6.33 -17.13
N PRO A 877 -2.05 5.35 -16.34
CA PRO A 877 -1.20 4.23 -15.89
C PRO A 877 -0.51 3.48 -17.03
N LEU A 878 -1.16 3.33 -18.18
CA LEU A 878 -0.56 2.68 -19.35
C LEU A 878 0.47 3.59 -20.03
N LEU A 879 0.15 4.87 -20.25
CA LEU A 879 1.10 5.85 -20.80
C LEU A 879 2.37 5.97 -19.96
N PHE A 880 2.21 6.03 -18.64
CA PHE A 880 3.31 6.18 -17.68
C PHE A 880 4.12 4.89 -17.53
N ALA A 881 3.48 3.71 -17.54
CA ALA A 881 4.18 2.44 -17.61
C ALA A 881 5.00 2.29 -18.91
N VAL A 882 4.46 2.72 -20.07
CA VAL A 882 5.22 2.75 -21.33
C VAL A 882 6.39 3.71 -21.25
N LEU A 883 6.21 4.95 -20.76
CA LEU A 883 7.29 5.93 -20.63
C LEU A 883 8.46 5.41 -19.77
N VAL A 884 8.19 4.86 -18.59
CA VAL A 884 9.28 4.35 -17.71
C VAL A 884 9.91 3.06 -18.26
N ALA A 885 9.13 2.15 -18.86
CA ALA A 885 9.66 0.91 -19.45
C ALA A 885 10.53 1.18 -20.68
N VAL A 886 10.18 2.20 -21.49
CA VAL A 886 10.98 2.63 -22.64
C VAL A 886 12.25 3.35 -22.17
N TRP A 887 12.20 4.20 -21.13
CA TRP A 887 13.42 4.78 -20.56
C TRP A 887 14.37 3.70 -20.05
N VAL A 888 13.89 2.80 -19.20
CA VAL A 888 14.73 1.73 -18.63
C VAL A 888 15.29 0.82 -19.73
N GLY A 889 14.44 0.31 -20.63
CA GLY A 889 14.87 -0.65 -21.65
C GLY A 889 15.61 -0.08 -22.86
N TYR A 890 15.83 1.24 -22.93
CA TYR A 890 16.62 1.89 -24.00
C TYR A 890 17.66 2.87 -23.44
N LEU A 891 17.25 3.89 -22.70
CA LEU A 891 18.11 5.03 -22.33
C LEU A 891 18.90 4.80 -21.04
N ALA A 892 18.47 3.88 -20.18
CA ALA A 892 19.25 3.39 -19.04
C ALA A 892 19.88 2.01 -19.31
N GLU A 893 20.11 1.65 -20.58
CA GLU A 893 20.80 0.41 -20.97
C GLU A 893 22.14 0.21 -20.24
N PRO A 894 23.08 1.20 -20.18
CA PRO A 894 24.38 1.02 -19.52
C PRO A 894 24.29 0.60 -18.06
N TYR A 895 23.26 1.08 -17.35
CA TYR A 895 23.07 0.72 -15.95
C TYR A 895 22.62 -0.74 -15.78
N TRP A 896 21.70 -1.25 -16.63
CA TRP A 896 21.16 -2.60 -16.43
C TRP A 896 21.91 -3.70 -17.17
N SER A 897 22.66 -3.38 -18.23
CA SER A 897 23.69 -4.28 -18.77
C SER A 897 24.76 -4.51 -17.70
N GLY A 898 25.00 -5.76 -17.31
CA GLY A 898 25.90 -6.12 -16.21
C GLY A 898 25.24 -6.18 -14.81
N HIS A 899 24.36 -5.23 -14.47
CA HIS A 899 23.72 -5.16 -13.12
C HIS A 899 22.30 -5.77 -13.08
N PHE A 900 22.02 -6.78 -13.90
CA PHE A 900 20.69 -7.37 -14.01
C PHE A 900 20.19 -7.95 -12.66
N ASP A 901 21.07 -8.60 -11.90
CA ASP A 901 20.69 -9.24 -10.63
C ASP A 901 20.55 -8.25 -9.47
N ASP A 902 21.23 -7.09 -9.49
CA ASP A 902 20.97 -6.01 -8.52
C ASP A 902 19.60 -5.37 -8.73
N LEU A 903 19.22 -5.19 -10.00
CA LEU A 903 17.93 -4.64 -10.41
C LEU A 903 16.75 -5.58 -10.17
N PHE A 904 16.92 -6.88 -10.47
CA PHE A 904 15.82 -7.84 -10.52
C PHE A 904 15.91 -8.97 -9.48
N GLY A 905 17.07 -9.28 -8.92
CA GLY A 905 17.24 -10.30 -7.87
C GLY A 905 16.58 -9.92 -6.55
N GLY A 906 16.41 -8.62 -6.29
CA GLY A 906 15.62 -8.10 -5.16
C GLY A 906 14.10 -8.23 -5.32
N VAL A 907 13.58 -8.57 -6.51
CA VAL A 907 12.14 -8.61 -6.80
C VAL A 907 11.46 -9.76 -6.06
N GLY A 908 10.41 -9.45 -5.30
CA GLY A 908 9.73 -10.41 -4.43
C GLY A 908 10.50 -10.75 -3.14
N GLY A 909 11.76 -10.33 -3.00
CA GLY A 909 12.63 -10.53 -1.83
C GLY A 909 12.26 -9.73 -0.58
N VAL A 910 10.97 -9.51 -0.31
CA VAL A 910 10.44 -8.58 0.69
C VAL A 910 11.08 -8.75 2.08
N GLY A 911 11.26 -10.00 2.54
CA GLY A 911 11.91 -10.28 3.82
C GLY A 911 13.37 -9.84 3.87
N GLY A 912 14.13 -10.08 2.81
CA GLY A 912 15.52 -9.62 2.67
C GLY A 912 15.61 -8.10 2.60
N ASN A 913 14.80 -7.48 1.74
CA ASN A 913 14.77 -6.02 1.54
C ASN A 913 14.37 -5.26 2.83
N VAL A 914 13.48 -5.81 3.65
CA VAL A 914 13.14 -5.26 4.98
C VAL A 914 14.26 -5.51 5.99
N SER A 915 14.87 -6.70 5.98
CA SER A 915 15.96 -7.04 6.90
C SER A 915 17.20 -6.17 6.70
N SER A 916 17.68 -6.01 5.45
CA SER A 916 18.83 -5.14 5.14
C SER A 916 18.53 -3.67 5.44
N SER A 917 17.32 -3.20 5.15
CA SER A 917 16.94 -1.80 5.37
C SER A 917 16.65 -1.41 6.82
N VAL A 918 16.51 -2.38 7.74
CA VAL A 918 16.13 -2.11 9.13
C VAL A 918 16.99 -2.87 10.14
N SER A 919 17.07 -4.20 10.03
CA SER A 919 17.80 -5.02 11.01
C SER A 919 19.32 -4.95 10.82
N GLY A 920 19.80 -4.98 9.57
CA GLY A 920 21.23 -4.90 9.26
C GLY A 920 21.87 -3.61 9.79
N ARG A 921 21.20 -2.47 9.54
CA ARG A 921 21.65 -1.14 9.98
C ARG A 921 21.60 -0.91 11.51
N ILE A 922 21.07 -1.83 12.33
CA ILE A 922 20.99 -1.69 13.80
C ILE A 922 22.07 -2.54 14.52
N GLY A 923 22.78 -3.42 13.80
CA GLY A 923 23.76 -4.34 14.40
C GLY A 923 25.07 -3.70 14.88
N GLY A 924 25.51 -2.60 14.25
CA GLY A 924 26.78 -1.93 14.53
C GLY A 924 26.77 -0.97 15.72
N GLY A 925 27.95 -0.44 16.06
CA GLY A 925 28.06 0.91 16.62
C GLY A 925 27.86 1.12 18.12
N SER A 926 28.13 2.37 18.50
CA SER A 926 28.06 2.90 19.86
C SER A 926 26.63 2.90 20.42
N SER A 927 26.49 2.80 21.75
CA SER A 927 25.18 2.84 22.43
C SER A 927 24.39 4.13 22.17
N ALA A 928 25.09 5.25 21.99
CA ALA A 928 24.48 6.53 21.62
C ALA A 928 23.95 6.53 20.18
N HIS A 929 24.75 6.04 19.20
CA HIS A 929 24.29 5.97 17.81
C HIS A 929 23.14 4.97 17.63
N ARG A 930 23.16 3.83 18.35
CA ARG A 930 22.01 2.90 18.40
C ARG A 930 20.72 3.58 18.89
N LEU A 931 20.80 4.54 19.81
CA LEU A 931 19.62 5.32 20.23
C LEU A 931 19.09 6.22 19.11
N VAL A 932 19.96 6.81 18.28
CA VAL A 932 19.55 7.55 17.07
C VAL A 932 18.78 6.62 16.12
N LEU A 933 19.32 5.43 15.84
CA LEU A 933 18.72 4.44 14.95
C LEU A 933 17.37 3.92 15.46
N TYR A 934 17.27 3.57 16.76
CA TYR A 934 15.98 3.21 17.36
C TYR A 934 14.98 4.38 17.36
N THR A 935 15.45 5.62 17.51
CA THR A 935 14.59 6.82 17.44
C THR A 935 14.01 6.99 16.03
N ARG A 936 14.81 6.79 14.98
CA ARG A 936 14.35 6.78 13.57
C ARG A 936 13.24 5.76 13.34
N VAL A 937 13.43 4.52 13.80
CA VAL A 937 12.41 3.45 13.71
C VAL A 937 11.15 3.78 14.52
N ALA A 938 11.31 4.30 15.74
CA ALA A 938 10.19 4.68 16.61
C ALA A 938 9.36 5.83 16.04
N LEU A 939 9.98 6.81 15.38
CA LEU A 939 9.29 7.91 14.70
C LEU A 939 8.53 7.42 13.47
N ALA A 940 9.16 6.62 12.60
CA ALA A 940 8.48 6.04 11.44
C ALA A 940 7.27 5.21 11.86
N GLY A 941 7.47 4.25 12.77
CA GLY A 941 6.41 3.41 13.31
C GLY A 941 5.33 4.21 14.04
N GLY A 942 5.71 5.23 14.81
CA GLY A 942 4.81 6.12 15.53
C GLY A 942 3.90 6.93 14.62
N VAL A 943 4.46 7.59 13.60
CA VAL A 943 3.69 8.37 12.60
C VAL A 943 2.73 7.46 11.82
N LEU A 944 3.17 6.26 11.44
CA LEU A 944 2.32 5.27 10.74
C LEU A 944 1.21 4.70 11.65
N ALA A 945 1.51 4.39 12.92
CA ALA A 945 0.51 3.96 13.89
C ALA A 945 -0.52 5.07 14.17
N PHE A 946 -0.08 6.33 14.22
CA PHE A 946 -0.95 7.50 14.38
C PHE A 946 -1.84 7.73 13.15
N ALA A 947 -1.33 7.47 11.95
CA ALA A 947 -2.12 7.46 10.71
C ALA A 947 -3.21 6.37 10.71
N CYS A 948 -2.86 5.15 11.13
CA CYS A 948 -3.81 4.04 11.34
C CYS A 948 -4.91 4.41 12.35
N TRP A 949 -4.52 5.02 13.48
CA TRP A 949 -5.44 5.52 14.50
C TRP A 949 -6.37 6.62 13.95
N GLY A 950 -5.84 7.54 13.13
CA GLY A 950 -6.62 8.57 12.45
C GLY A 950 -7.66 8.02 11.49
N TRP A 951 -7.29 7.03 10.67
CA TRP A 951 -8.25 6.31 9.84
C TRP A 951 -9.34 5.64 10.69
N TRP A 952 -8.96 4.99 11.79
CA TRP A 952 -9.91 4.31 12.68
C TRP A 952 -10.92 5.30 13.30
N ARG A 953 -10.44 6.38 13.92
CA ARG A 953 -11.32 7.42 14.51
C ARG A 953 -12.22 8.10 13.46
N ARG A 954 -11.73 8.30 12.23
CA ARG A 954 -12.55 8.82 11.13
C ARG A 954 -13.66 7.84 10.75
N ARG A 955 -13.38 6.53 10.73
CA ARG A 955 -14.37 5.47 10.48
C ARG A 955 -15.44 5.40 11.58
N GLU A 956 -15.08 5.57 12.84
CA GLU A 956 -16.03 5.67 13.97
C GLU A 956 -16.96 6.89 13.82
N HIS A 957 -16.40 8.04 13.44
CA HIS A 957 -17.16 9.24 13.08
C HIS A 957 -17.86 9.18 11.70
N ARG A 958 -17.98 7.97 11.11
CA ARG A 958 -18.67 7.65 9.86
C ARG A 958 -18.10 8.32 8.60
N TYR A 959 -16.85 8.77 8.62
CA TYR A 959 -16.11 9.15 7.42
C TYR A 959 -15.52 7.91 6.73
N ARG A 960 -15.23 8.04 5.45
CA ARG A 960 -14.50 7.05 4.63
C ARG A 960 -13.36 7.74 3.91
N GLU A 961 -12.15 7.59 4.46
CA GLU A 961 -10.93 7.88 3.71
C GLU A 961 -10.66 6.76 2.71
N ARG A 962 -10.14 7.12 1.52
CA ARG A 962 -9.50 6.18 0.60
C ARG A 962 -8.19 6.75 0.08
N SER A 963 -8.20 7.96 -0.48
CA SER A 963 -7.00 8.52 -1.12
C SER A 963 -5.79 8.62 -0.17
N LEU A 964 -5.99 9.05 1.08
CA LEU A 964 -4.89 9.12 2.06
C LEU A 964 -4.30 7.76 2.44
N LEU A 965 -5.10 6.69 2.43
CA LEU A 965 -4.59 5.32 2.62
C LEU A 965 -3.73 4.88 1.44
N VAL A 966 -4.11 5.26 0.21
CA VAL A 966 -3.32 4.96 -0.99
C VAL A 966 -1.95 5.64 -0.89
N LEU A 967 -1.90 6.92 -0.50
CA LEU A 967 -0.62 7.62 -0.28
C LEU A 967 0.22 7.00 0.85
N THR A 968 -0.42 6.53 1.92
CA THR A 968 0.30 5.95 3.07
C THR A 968 0.85 4.55 2.79
N PHE A 969 0.09 3.71 2.08
CA PHE A 969 0.37 2.26 2.01
C PHE A 969 0.85 1.75 0.65
N VAL A 970 0.65 2.47 -0.47
CA VAL A 970 1.26 2.07 -1.75
C VAL A 970 2.79 2.10 -1.73
N PRO A 971 3.48 3.07 -1.07
CA PRO A 971 4.93 3.07 -1.01
C PRO A 971 5.54 1.76 -0.51
N PHE A 972 4.87 1.04 0.40
CA PHE A 972 5.32 -0.26 0.94
C PHE A 972 5.45 -1.36 -0.13
N LEU A 973 4.84 -1.19 -1.32
CA LEU A 973 5.08 -2.09 -2.46
C LEU A 973 6.53 -1.99 -2.97
N GLY A 974 7.27 -0.91 -2.65
CA GLY A 974 8.69 -0.74 -2.97
C GLY A 974 9.59 -1.84 -2.39
N PHE A 975 9.26 -2.39 -1.21
CA PHE A 975 9.96 -3.56 -0.65
C PHE A 975 9.85 -4.82 -1.51
N GLY A 976 8.88 -4.88 -2.43
CA GLY A 976 8.75 -5.96 -3.41
C GLY A 976 9.53 -5.76 -4.72
N MET A 977 10.18 -4.60 -4.90
CA MET A 977 10.92 -4.27 -6.12
C MET A 977 12.42 -4.53 -5.97
N GLN A 978 13.12 -3.83 -5.07
CA GLN A 978 14.56 -3.93 -4.88
C GLN A 978 14.99 -3.44 -3.48
N SER A 979 16.23 -3.73 -3.06
CA SER A 979 16.77 -3.31 -1.75
C SER A 979 17.21 -1.83 -1.71
N TYR A 980 17.60 -1.27 -2.87
CA TYR A 980 18.15 0.09 -3.02
C TYR A 980 19.24 0.39 -1.98
N GLY A 981 20.34 -0.38 -1.94
CA GLY A 981 21.42 -0.20 -0.96
C GLY A 981 20.99 -0.29 0.51
N GLY A 982 19.85 -0.93 0.80
CA GLY A 982 19.23 -0.92 2.12
C GLY A 982 18.59 0.42 2.52
N GLU A 983 18.43 1.37 1.61
CA GLU A 983 17.67 2.61 1.86
C GLU A 983 16.16 2.46 1.68
N MET A 984 15.67 1.32 1.15
CA MET A 984 14.26 1.19 0.75
C MET A 984 13.29 1.54 1.89
N ALA A 985 13.60 1.19 3.15
CA ALA A 985 12.75 1.58 4.29
C ALA A 985 12.62 3.10 4.50
N LEU A 986 13.72 3.85 4.32
CA LEU A 986 13.72 5.32 4.42
C LEU A 986 12.89 5.93 3.28
N ARG A 987 13.07 5.43 2.06
CA ARG A 987 12.35 5.89 0.86
C ARG A 987 10.85 5.56 0.94
N VAL A 988 10.48 4.38 1.42
CA VAL A 988 9.09 3.98 1.71
C VAL A 988 8.44 4.94 2.72
N PHE A 989 9.13 5.28 3.82
CA PHE A 989 8.61 6.23 4.80
C PHE A 989 8.46 7.64 4.23
N LEU A 990 9.44 8.14 3.46
CA LEU A 990 9.38 9.43 2.76
C LEU A 990 8.12 9.54 1.88
N PHE A 991 7.90 8.58 0.98
CA PHE A 991 6.72 8.60 0.10
C PHE A 991 5.38 8.40 0.83
N ALA A 992 5.38 7.73 1.99
CA ALA A 992 4.21 7.51 2.83
C ALA A 992 3.85 8.73 3.71
N LEU A 993 4.84 9.53 4.11
CA LEU A 993 4.72 10.67 5.03
C LEU A 993 3.57 11.65 4.70
N PRO A 994 3.33 12.11 3.45
CA PRO A 994 2.23 13.03 3.17
C PRO A 994 0.85 12.39 3.39
N GLY A 995 0.69 11.09 3.15
CA GLY A 995 -0.53 10.36 3.52
C GLY A 995 -0.66 10.20 5.03
N ALA A 996 0.42 9.79 5.68
CA ALA A 996 0.46 9.47 7.10
C ALA A 996 0.23 10.69 7.99
N ALA A 997 0.92 11.81 7.73
CA ALA A 997 0.81 13.05 8.49
C ALA A 997 -0.60 13.66 8.42
N LEU A 998 -1.22 13.63 7.24
CA LEU A 998 -2.60 14.09 7.05
C LEU A 998 -3.63 13.20 7.76
N LEU A 999 -3.38 11.89 7.85
CA LEU A 999 -4.16 11.00 8.72
C LEU A 999 -3.89 11.23 10.21
N GLY A 1000 -2.65 11.56 10.62
CA GLY A 1000 -2.31 11.96 11.98
C GLY A 1000 -3.03 13.24 12.43
N GLY A 1001 -3.12 14.27 11.57
CA GLY A 1001 -3.94 15.45 11.82
C GLY A 1001 -5.44 15.11 12.02
N LEU A 1002 -5.94 14.11 11.28
CA LEU A 1002 -7.28 13.54 11.48
C LEU A 1002 -7.41 12.63 12.71
N ALA A 1003 -6.31 12.12 13.27
CA ALA A 1003 -6.31 11.35 14.52
C ALA A 1003 -6.60 12.24 15.73
N LEU A 1004 -6.05 13.46 15.72
CA LEU A 1004 -6.33 14.48 16.73
C LEU A 1004 -7.72 15.11 16.50
N PHE A 1005 -7.98 15.58 15.27
CA PHE A 1005 -9.17 16.34 14.91
C PHE A 1005 -10.03 15.61 13.84
N PRO A 1006 -10.69 14.47 14.17
CA PRO A 1006 -11.41 13.67 13.18
C PRO A 1006 -12.70 14.32 12.64
N ARG A 1007 -13.19 15.37 13.29
CA ARG A 1007 -14.46 16.03 12.96
C ARG A 1007 -14.28 17.16 11.96
N THR A 1008 -15.38 17.51 11.29
CA THR A 1008 -15.39 18.59 10.29
C THR A 1008 -15.70 19.96 10.87
N GLY A 1009 -16.32 20.04 12.05
CA GLY A 1009 -16.71 21.31 12.67
C GLY A 1009 -17.84 22.02 11.91
N VAL A 1010 -18.65 21.28 11.15
CA VAL A 1010 -19.69 21.86 10.26
C VAL A 1010 -20.97 22.17 11.04
N THR A 1011 -21.37 21.30 11.97
CA THR A 1011 -22.53 21.51 12.86
C THR A 1011 -22.12 22.20 14.16
N ALA A 1012 -23.04 22.93 14.80
CA ALA A 1012 -22.79 23.55 16.11
C ALA A 1012 -22.32 22.52 17.15
N LYS A 1013 -23.00 21.36 17.23
CA LYS A 1013 -22.67 20.25 18.12
C LYS A 1013 -21.31 19.57 17.82
N GLU A 1014 -20.81 19.62 16.58
CA GLU A 1014 -19.42 19.28 16.27
C GLU A 1014 -18.46 20.35 16.86
N ARG A 1015 -18.74 21.65 16.62
CA ARG A 1015 -17.90 22.77 17.09
C ARG A 1015 -17.81 22.88 18.62
N GLU A 1016 -18.91 22.66 19.34
CA GLU A 1016 -18.95 22.63 20.81
C GLU A 1016 -18.10 21.50 21.38
N ARG A 1017 -18.29 20.27 20.88
CA ARG A 1017 -17.50 19.10 21.30
C ARG A 1017 -16.04 19.15 20.85
N ASP A 1018 -15.67 20.06 19.94
CA ASP A 1018 -14.28 20.35 19.58
C ASP A 1018 -13.67 21.46 20.46
N ARG A 1019 -14.48 22.36 21.05
CA ARG A 1019 -14.01 23.35 22.05
C ARG A 1019 -13.64 22.69 23.38
N VAL A 1020 -14.42 21.71 23.85
CA VAL A 1020 -14.18 20.98 25.11
C VAL A 1020 -13.32 19.71 24.86
N SER A 1021 -12.34 19.80 23.96
CA SER A 1021 -11.53 18.65 23.54
C SER A 1021 -10.08 18.78 24.01
N LEU A 1022 -9.53 17.68 24.54
CA LEU A 1022 -8.09 17.54 24.83
C LEU A 1022 -7.22 17.42 23.55
N ALA A 1023 -7.80 17.52 22.35
CA ALA A 1023 -7.08 17.38 21.09
C ALA A 1023 -5.91 18.36 20.89
N PRO A 1024 -5.97 19.66 21.29
CA PRO A 1024 -4.80 20.54 21.21
C PRO A 1024 -3.69 20.18 22.21
N LEU A 1025 -4.02 19.65 23.39
CA LEU A 1025 -3.03 19.13 24.34
C LEU A 1025 -2.36 17.86 23.80
N ALA A 1026 -3.13 16.98 23.15
CA ALA A 1026 -2.56 15.83 22.44
C ALA A 1026 -1.73 16.25 21.21
N ALA A 1027 -2.06 17.38 20.56
CA ALA A 1027 -1.24 17.98 19.50
C ALA A 1027 0.07 18.57 20.05
N LEU A 1028 0.05 19.20 21.23
CA LEU A 1028 1.25 19.65 21.94
C LEU A 1028 2.16 18.46 22.26
N LEU A 1029 1.63 17.40 22.89
CA LEU A 1029 2.42 16.22 23.24
C LEU A 1029 2.98 15.50 22.00
N ALA A 1030 2.17 15.30 20.96
CA ALA A 1030 2.65 14.74 19.70
C ALA A 1030 3.71 15.63 19.03
N GLY A 1031 3.52 16.95 19.06
CA GLY A 1031 4.47 17.92 18.54
C GLY A 1031 5.80 17.92 19.30
N LEU A 1032 5.79 17.84 20.63
CA LEU A 1032 7.02 17.78 21.44
C LEU A 1032 7.79 16.47 21.20
N LEU A 1033 7.08 15.35 21.10
CA LEU A 1033 7.69 14.04 20.79
C LEU A 1033 8.28 13.99 19.38
N LEU A 1034 7.55 14.51 18.37
CA LEU A 1034 8.05 14.56 17.00
C LEU A 1034 9.18 15.60 16.84
N MET A 1035 9.11 16.75 17.52
CA MET A 1035 10.17 17.77 17.53
C MET A 1035 11.45 17.22 18.15
N GLY A 1036 11.40 16.78 19.41
CA GLY A 1036 12.57 16.23 20.11
C GLY A 1036 13.14 14.99 19.42
N GLY A 1037 12.26 14.12 18.89
CA GLY A 1037 12.66 12.99 18.07
C GLY A 1037 13.31 13.40 16.76
N PHE A 1038 12.81 14.43 16.04
CA PHE A 1038 13.45 14.96 14.84
C PHE A 1038 14.87 15.43 15.14
N LEU A 1039 15.10 16.18 16.23
CA LEU A 1039 16.43 16.71 16.53
C LEU A 1039 17.46 15.55 16.63
N VAL A 1040 17.08 14.46 17.31
CA VAL A 1040 17.92 13.25 17.45
C VAL A 1040 18.02 12.47 16.12
N ALA A 1041 16.91 12.27 15.40
CA ALA A 1041 16.85 11.43 14.22
C ALA A 1041 17.43 12.07 12.94
N ARG A 1042 17.33 13.40 12.79
CA ARG A 1042 17.87 14.15 11.65
C ARG A 1042 19.35 14.46 11.82
N TRP A 1043 19.75 14.90 13.02
CA TRP A 1043 21.11 15.40 13.29
C TRP A 1043 22.01 14.41 14.04
N GLY A 1044 21.53 13.21 14.40
CA GLY A 1044 22.33 12.18 15.07
C GLY A 1044 23.51 11.62 14.25
N ASN A 1045 23.56 11.93 12.95
CA ASN A 1045 24.66 11.61 12.03
C ASN A 1045 25.61 12.80 11.80
N GLU A 1046 25.26 14.03 12.20
CA GLU A 1046 26.04 15.25 11.91
C GLU A 1046 27.54 15.19 12.31
N PRO A 1047 28.01 14.42 13.32
CA PRO A 1047 29.45 14.29 13.60
C PRO A 1047 30.31 13.78 12.43
N PHE A 1048 29.72 12.99 11.51
CA PHE A 1048 30.37 12.47 10.31
C PHE A 1048 29.72 12.92 8.99
N GLU A 1049 28.52 13.51 9.02
CA GLU A 1049 27.88 14.16 7.86
C GLU A 1049 28.30 15.64 7.66
N ARG A 1050 28.81 16.30 8.71
CA ARG A 1050 29.45 17.63 8.66
C ARG A 1050 30.81 17.54 7.97
N THR A 1051 31.01 18.38 6.96
CA THR A 1051 32.30 18.62 6.30
C THR A 1051 33.06 19.73 7.05
N ARG A 1052 34.39 19.59 7.18
CA ARG A 1052 35.26 20.64 7.75
C ARG A 1052 36.15 21.28 6.69
N LEU A 1053 36.56 22.53 6.93
CA LEU A 1053 37.48 23.28 6.08
C LEU A 1053 38.78 22.53 5.78
N GLY A 1054 39.35 21.83 6.77
CA GLY A 1054 40.53 20.99 6.58
C GLY A 1054 40.30 19.78 5.67
N GLU A 1055 39.06 19.31 5.54
CA GLU A 1055 38.68 18.17 4.69
C GLU A 1055 38.46 18.62 3.24
N VAL A 1056 37.91 19.83 3.02
CA VAL A 1056 37.81 20.46 1.70
C VAL A 1056 39.20 20.80 1.17
N ALA A 1057 40.04 21.48 1.96
CA ALA A 1057 41.39 21.87 1.56
C ALA A 1057 42.32 20.67 1.28
N ALA A 1058 42.03 19.48 1.82
CA ALA A 1058 42.73 18.25 1.47
C ALA A 1058 42.25 17.67 0.13
N MET A 1059 40.98 17.86 -0.23
CA MET A 1059 40.46 17.45 -1.54
C MET A 1059 40.89 18.41 -2.65
N ASP A 1060 40.95 19.72 -2.41
CA ASP A 1060 41.57 20.66 -3.36
C ASP A 1060 43.07 20.35 -3.60
N PHE A 1061 43.78 19.82 -2.61
CA PHE A 1061 45.13 19.28 -2.83
C PHE A 1061 45.12 18.03 -3.74
N VAL A 1062 44.12 17.15 -3.65
CA VAL A 1062 43.98 15.99 -4.56
C VAL A 1062 43.69 16.46 -5.99
N TYR A 1063 42.70 17.34 -6.20
CA TYR A 1063 42.38 17.87 -7.54
C TYR A 1063 43.55 18.67 -8.15
N ALA A 1064 44.39 19.31 -7.33
CA ALA A 1064 45.61 19.98 -7.82
C ALA A 1064 46.74 19.02 -8.28
N HIS A 1065 46.61 17.71 -8.04
CA HIS A 1065 47.61 16.67 -8.38
C HIS A 1065 46.97 15.45 -9.07
N ASP A 1066 45.85 15.66 -9.76
CA ASP A 1066 45.06 14.58 -10.37
C ASP A 1066 45.46 14.18 -11.81
N ASP A 1067 46.36 14.93 -12.44
CA ASP A 1067 46.83 14.68 -13.81
C ASP A 1067 47.98 13.64 -13.83
N PRO A 1068 47.92 12.56 -14.63
CA PRO A 1068 46.85 12.21 -15.58
C PRO A 1068 45.68 11.40 -15.00
N THR A 1069 45.89 10.69 -13.88
CA THR A 1069 44.86 10.19 -12.94
C THR A 1069 45.44 10.11 -11.53
N VAL A 1070 44.59 10.03 -10.50
CA VAL A 1070 44.98 9.83 -9.09
C VAL A 1070 44.07 8.82 -8.40
N ARG A 1071 44.64 8.02 -7.50
CA ARG A 1071 43.89 7.02 -6.71
C ARG A 1071 43.84 7.43 -5.24
N LEU A 1072 42.65 7.71 -4.73
CA LEU A 1072 42.43 8.12 -3.35
C LEU A 1072 41.87 6.95 -2.53
N LEU A 1073 42.74 6.33 -1.73
CA LEU A 1073 42.40 5.27 -0.80
C LEU A 1073 41.77 5.87 0.45
N TRP A 1074 40.56 5.41 0.77
CA TRP A 1074 39.78 5.85 1.94
C TRP A 1074 39.39 4.66 2.83
N LEU A 1075 39.18 4.92 4.12
CA LEU A 1075 38.98 3.91 5.16
C LEU A 1075 37.50 3.51 5.29
N SER A 1076 37.21 2.23 5.03
CA SER A 1076 35.91 1.61 5.32
C SER A 1076 36.06 0.33 6.15
N SER A 1077 35.03 -0.02 6.92
CA SER A 1077 34.90 -1.34 7.57
C SER A 1077 34.34 -2.43 6.66
N ASP A 1078 33.69 -2.07 5.55
CA ASP A 1078 33.12 -3.01 4.57
C ASP A 1078 33.38 -2.49 3.14
N PRO A 1079 34.59 -2.70 2.58
CA PRO A 1079 34.95 -2.24 1.23
C PRO A 1079 34.16 -2.86 0.07
N VAL A 1080 33.16 -3.73 0.34
CA VAL A 1080 32.31 -4.36 -0.67
C VAL A 1080 30.93 -3.71 -0.71
N ASN A 1081 30.34 -3.40 0.46
CA ASN A 1081 28.99 -2.83 0.55
C ASN A 1081 28.96 -1.32 0.85
N ASP A 1082 30.06 -0.75 1.36
CA ASP A 1082 30.16 0.67 1.66
C ASP A 1082 30.65 1.47 0.44
N VAL A 1083 29.71 2.20 -0.18
CA VAL A 1083 29.88 2.89 -1.46
C VAL A 1083 29.83 4.42 -1.34
N THR A 1084 29.99 4.98 -0.14
CA THR A 1084 29.93 6.45 0.04
C THR A 1084 30.88 6.91 1.17
N PRO A 1085 32.08 7.42 0.83
CA PRO A 1085 33.03 7.89 1.83
C PRO A 1085 32.51 9.09 2.65
N ALA A 1086 32.88 9.13 3.93
CA ALA A 1086 32.66 10.26 4.81
C ALA A 1086 33.71 11.38 4.59
N LEU A 1087 33.76 11.96 3.39
CA LEU A 1087 34.64 13.08 2.99
C LEU A 1087 34.00 13.89 1.83
N PRO A 1088 34.40 15.15 1.55
CA PRO A 1088 33.82 15.98 0.48
C PRO A 1088 34.31 15.54 -0.92
N TRP A 1089 33.83 14.38 -1.36
CA TRP A 1089 34.34 13.66 -2.53
C TRP A 1089 33.65 14.01 -3.85
N GLY A 1090 34.36 13.81 -4.96
CA GLY A 1090 33.81 13.87 -6.32
C GLY A 1090 33.27 15.25 -6.74
N ALA A 1091 33.80 16.33 -6.17
CA ALA A 1091 33.31 17.69 -6.41
C ALA A 1091 33.81 18.31 -7.73
N LYS A 1092 34.93 17.81 -8.24
CA LYS A 1092 35.62 18.20 -9.49
C LYS A 1092 36.22 16.94 -10.12
N ASP A 1093 36.56 16.99 -11.41
CA ASP A 1093 37.46 16.03 -12.08
C ASP A 1093 37.20 14.54 -11.79
N MET A 1094 35.92 14.13 -11.75
CA MET A 1094 35.52 12.77 -11.38
C MET A 1094 36.13 11.69 -12.29
N GLU A 1095 36.46 12.06 -13.53
CA GLU A 1095 37.05 11.17 -14.53
C GLU A 1095 38.53 10.86 -14.24
N LYS A 1096 39.19 11.63 -13.37
CA LYS A 1096 40.59 11.45 -12.97
C LYS A 1096 40.77 10.83 -11.58
N VAL A 1097 39.85 11.13 -10.65
CA VAL A 1097 39.98 10.74 -9.24
C VAL A 1097 39.24 9.43 -8.94
N ASN A 1098 39.97 8.33 -8.80
CA ASN A 1098 39.41 7.03 -8.45
C ASN A 1098 39.40 6.84 -6.91
N TYR A 1099 38.22 6.65 -6.33
CA TYR A 1099 38.02 6.55 -4.87
C TYR A 1099 37.99 5.09 -4.40
N VAL A 1100 39.11 4.61 -3.88
CA VAL A 1100 39.33 3.17 -3.58
C VAL A 1100 38.97 2.85 -2.12
N PRO A 1101 37.87 2.11 -1.86
CA PRO A 1101 37.52 1.70 -0.50
C PRO A 1101 38.56 0.71 0.03
N THR A 1102 39.13 1.01 1.19
CA THR A 1102 40.27 0.31 1.79
C THR A 1102 39.93 -0.14 3.20
N LEU A 1103 40.17 -1.42 3.52
CA LEU A 1103 39.78 -1.99 4.81
C LEU A 1103 40.53 -1.32 5.98
N ALA A 1104 39.78 -0.64 6.84
CA ALA A 1104 40.28 -0.09 8.08
C ALA A 1104 40.69 -1.22 9.05
N PRO A 1105 41.90 -1.20 9.63
CA PRO A 1105 42.35 -2.25 10.53
C PRO A 1105 41.74 -2.07 11.94
N GLY A 1106 41.04 -3.10 12.43
CA GLY A 1106 40.42 -3.07 13.76
C GLY A 1106 41.40 -2.87 14.92
N ASP A 1107 42.63 -3.39 14.80
CA ASP A 1107 43.77 -2.95 15.63
C ASP A 1107 44.60 -1.92 14.85
N PRO A 1108 44.71 -0.66 15.32
CA PRO A 1108 45.47 0.40 14.64
C PRO A 1108 46.99 0.16 14.60
N VAL A 1109 47.51 -0.93 15.16
CA VAL A 1109 48.91 -1.36 14.99
C VAL A 1109 49.12 -2.13 13.68
N LEU A 1110 48.08 -2.78 13.13
CA LEU A 1110 48.19 -3.68 11.97
C LEU A 1110 48.18 -2.95 10.61
N VAL A 1111 48.98 -1.88 10.51
CA VAL A 1111 49.06 -1.00 9.33
C VAL A 1111 49.56 -1.66 8.04
N SER A 1112 50.16 -2.86 8.12
CA SER A 1112 50.71 -3.56 6.95
C SER A 1112 49.68 -3.82 5.84
N GLY A 1113 48.39 -3.96 6.19
CA GLY A 1113 47.32 -4.08 5.19
C GLY A 1113 47.11 -2.79 4.38
N LEU A 1114 47.12 -1.63 5.05
CA LEU A 1114 47.02 -0.32 4.40
C LEU A 1114 48.27 -0.02 3.54
N VAL A 1115 49.45 -0.37 4.04
CA VAL A 1115 50.71 -0.24 3.27
C VAL A 1115 50.70 -1.16 2.03
N LYS A 1116 50.10 -2.36 2.12
CA LYS A 1116 49.93 -3.22 0.95
C LYS A 1116 48.93 -2.62 -0.04
N ALA A 1117 47.75 -2.19 0.41
CA ALA A 1117 46.74 -1.57 -0.46
C ALA A 1117 47.30 -0.36 -1.23
N LEU A 1118 48.09 0.49 -0.58
CA LEU A 1118 48.74 1.64 -1.23
C LEU A 1118 49.82 1.25 -2.25
N LYS A 1119 50.44 0.05 -2.12
CA LYS A 1119 51.34 -0.53 -3.13
C LYS A 1119 50.57 -1.20 -4.26
N ASP A 1120 49.54 -1.97 -3.95
CA ASP A 1120 48.67 -2.65 -4.91
C ASP A 1120 47.91 -1.63 -5.80
N ALA A 1121 47.67 -0.42 -5.31
CA ALA A 1121 47.06 0.67 -6.09
C ALA A 1121 47.99 1.28 -7.16
N GLY A 1122 49.30 1.06 -7.10
CA GLY A 1122 50.24 1.58 -8.09
C GLY A 1122 50.57 3.08 -7.94
N PRO A 1123 51.12 3.72 -8.99
CA PRO A 1123 51.63 5.10 -8.93
C PRO A 1123 50.50 6.16 -8.86
N ASN A 1124 50.86 7.34 -8.38
CA ASN A 1124 49.97 8.46 -8.02
C ASN A 1124 48.78 8.04 -7.12
N SER A 1125 49.11 7.31 -6.06
CA SER A 1125 48.15 6.84 -5.05
C SER A 1125 48.36 7.52 -3.70
N TYR A 1126 47.26 7.92 -3.05
CA TYR A 1126 47.25 8.55 -1.72
C TYR A 1126 46.32 7.80 -0.76
N LEU A 1127 46.80 7.50 0.44
CA LEU A 1127 45.97 7.04 1.57
C LEU A 1127 45.55 8.26 2.39
N MET A 1128 44.25 8.59 2.37
CA MET A 1128 43.68 9.71 3.13
C MET A 1128 43.05 9.23 4.44
N ILE A 1129 43.40 9.89 5.54
CA ILE A 1129 42.83 9.67 6.87
C ILE A 1129 42.27 11.01 7.36
N ASN A 1130 40.95 11.19 7.26
CA ASN A 1130 40.24 12.37 7.75
C ASN A 1130 39.46 12.11 9.04
N ARG A 1131 38.94 13.18 9.62
CA ARG A 1131 38.19 13.17 10.88
C ARG A 1131 36.78 12.61 10.74
N SER A 1132 36.10 12.83 9.62
CA SER A 1132 34.76 12.27 9.40
C SER A 1132 34.75 10.74 9.21
N GLN A 1133 35.69 10.15 8.47
CA GLN A 1133 35.84 8.67 8.39
C GLN A 1133 36.16 8.06 9.75
N VAL A 1134 37.09 8.67 10.52
CA VAL A 1134 37.41 8.22 11.88
C VAL A 1134 36.18 8.26 12.80
N THR A 1135 35.38 9.33 12.69
CA THR A 1135 34.17 9.52 13.51
C THR A 1135 33.07 8.51 13.14
N TYR A 1136 32.93 8.20 11.84
CA TYR A 1136 32.04 7.13 11.36
C TYR A 1136 32.46 5.76 11.90
N LEU A 1137 33.73 5.38 11.77
CA LEU A 1137 34.26 4.11 12.32
C LEU A 1137 34.09 4.01 13.86
N GLN A 1138 34.23 5.12 14.59
CA GLN A 1138 33.99 5.15 16.03
C GLN A 1138 32.50 5.01 16.40
N LEU A 1139 31.60 5.67 15.68
CA LEU A 1139 30.17 5.71 16.03
C LEU A 1139 29.36 4.53 15.51
N ASP A 1140 29.63 4.06 14.28
CA ASP A 1140 28.84 3.02 13.59
C ASP A 1140 29.49 1.63 13.60
N VAL A 1141 30.83 1.55 13.67
CA VAL A 1141 31.56 0.27 13.80
C VAL A 1141 31.98 0.00 15.25
N GLY A 1142 32.24 1.05 16.04
CA GLY A 1142 32.60 0.96 17.46
C GLY A 1142 34.11 0.99 17.74
N TYR A 1143 34.91 1.57 16.84
CA TYR A 1143 36.36 1.73 17.04
C TYR A 1143 36.68 2.62 18.24
N SER A 1144 37.89 2.47 18.82
CA SER A 1144 38.26 3.21 20.03
C SER A 1144 38.56 4.69 19.76
N ALA A 1145 38.33 5.55 20.76
CA ALA A 1145 38.72 6.96 20.71
C ALA A 1145 40.23 7.17 20.46
N THR A 1146 41.07 6.20 20.86
CA THR A 1146 42.53 6.21 20.65
C THR A 1146 42.98 5.59 19.32
N TRP A 1147 42.04 5.19 18.46
CA TRP A 1147 42.35 4.48 17.21
C TRP A 1147 43.18 5.33 16.23
N GLN A 1148 42.69 6.51 15.86
CA GLN A 1148 43.36 7.42 14.91
C GLN A 1148 44.80 7.79 15.34
N PRO A 1149 45.07 8.31 16.56
CA PRO A 1149 46.44 8.67 16.94
C PRO A 1149 47.36 7.45 17.01
N ARG A 1150 46.87 6.26 17.38
CA ARG A 1150 47.66 5.02 17.30
C ARG A 1150 47.92 4.59 15.86
N LEU A 1151 46.98 4.78 14.95
CA LEU A 1151 47.13 4.43 13.54
C LEU A 1151 48.19 5.31 12.87
N LEU A 1152 48.06 6.64 13.01
CA LEU A 1152 49.02 7.61 12.50
C LEU A 1152 50.43 7.34 13.06
N GLN A 1153 50.56 7.11 14.37
CA GLN A 1153 51.86 6.80 15.00
C GLN A 1153 52.50 5.50 14.48
N ASN A 1154 51.75 4.57 13.89
CA ASN A 1154 52.31 3.35 13.29
C ASN A 1154 52.52 3.47 11.77
N LEU A 1155 51.77 4.33 11.08
CA LEU A 1155 52.03 4.73 9.70
C LEU A 1155 53.29 5.60 9.60
N ASP A 1156 53.46 6.56 10.50
CA ASP A 1156 54.65 7.44 10.57
C ASP A 1156 55.96 6.67 10.81
N LYS A 1157 55.89 5.44 11.36
CA LYS A 1157 57.04 4.55 11.57
C LYS A 1157 57.40 3.71 10.34
N ARG A 1158 56.61 3.74 9.25
CA ARG A 1158 56.88 2.97 8.04
C ARG A 1158 57.90 3.70 7.15
N PRO A 1159 59.10 3.13 6.90
CA PRO A 1159 60.08 3.78 6.05
C PRO A 1159 59.59 3.95 4.61
N GLU A 1160 58.68 3.06 4.16
CA GLU A 1160 58.13 3.07 2.80
C GLU A 1160 57.17 4.24 2.55
N LEU A 1161 56.67 4.90 3.59
CA LEU A 1161 55.70 5.98 3.48
C LEU A 1161 56.36 7.36 3.55
N ALA A 1162 55.72 8.32 2.88
CA ALA A 1162 55.94 9.74 3.03
C ALA A 1162 54.59 10.41 3.34
N ARG A 1163 54.55 11.29 4.35
CA ARG A 1163 53.39 12.15 4.61
C ARG A 1163 53.44 13.32 3.63
N VAL A 1164 52.49 13.39 2.71
CA VAL A 1164 52.48 14.35 1.59
C VAL A 1164 51.65 15.60 1.88
N TYR A 1165 50.57 15.45 2.65
CA TYR A 1165 49.70 16.54 3.06
C TYR A 1165 49.20 16.28 4.48
N SER A 1166 49.08 17.33 5.30
CA SER A 1166 48.64 17.23 6.69
C SER A 1166 48.11 18.58 7.18
N ASN A 1167 46.94 18.57 7.81
CA ASN A 1167 46.38 19.72 8.51
C ASN A 1167 45.72 19.24 9.83
N ALA A 1168 44.82 20.03 10.42
CA ALA A 1168 44.16 19.70 11.69
C ALA A 1168 43.16 18.53 11.59
N ASP A 1169 42.53 18.31 10.43
CA ASP A 1169 41.47 17.32 10.24
C ASP A 1169 41.89 16.13 9.36
N VAL A 1170 42.95 16.29 8.53
CA VAL A 1170 43.39 15.29 7.54
C VAL A 1170 44.89 15.03 7.62
N THR A 1171 45.28 13.77 7.44
CA THR A 1171 46.65 13.37 7.09
C THR A 1171 46.63 12.44 5.88
N MET A 1172 47.49 12.69 4.90
CA MET A 1172 47.63 11.89 3.68
C MET A 1172 49.04 11.29 3.57
N TYR A 1173 49.10 10.03 3.18
CA TYR A 1173 50.36 9.31 2.93
C TYR A 1173 50.45 8.86 1.47
N ALA A 1174 51.64 8.98 0.89
CA ALA A 1174 52.03 8.35 -0.36
C ALA A 1174 53.19 7.37 -0.13
N LEU A 1175 53.53 6.58 -1.15
CA LEU A 1175 54.79 5.84 -1.16
C LEU A 1175 55.96 6.81 -1.38
N ARG A 1176 57.04 6.63 -0.61
CA ARG A 1176 58.29 7.40 -0.70
C ARG A 1176 59.00 7.16 -2.03
N GLU A 1177 58.97 5.92 -2.49
CA GLU A 1177 59.40 5.50 -3.82
C GLU A 1177 58.14 5.09 -4.57
N GLN A 1178 57.79 5.81 -5.63
CA GLN A 1178 56.64 5.49 -6.47
C GLN A 1178 56.97 4.27 -7.35
N PRO A 1179 56.00 3.39 -7.66
CA PRO A 1179 56.16 2.35 -8.67
C PRO A 1179 56.58 2.93 -10.03
N ALA A 1180 57.33 2.16 -10.80
CA ALA A 1180 57.86 2.59 -12.11
C ALA A 1180 56.84 2.42 -13.27
N ASP A 1181 55.61 2.02 -12.97
CA ASP A 1181 54.53 1.88 -13.93
C ASP A 1181 54.06 3.26 -14.45
N GLU A 1182 53.51 3.31 -15.67
CA GLU A 1182 52.91 4.55 -16.19
C GLU A 1182 51.58 4.84 -15.46
N VAL A 1183 51.38 6.08 -15.01
CA VAL A 1183 50.09 6.51 -14.44
C VAL A 1183 49.06 6.53 -15.58
N PRO A 1184 47.95 5.79 -15.49
CA PRO A 1184 46.95 5.78 -16.55
C PRO A 1184 46.37 7.17 -16.80
N ARG A 1185 45.84 7.38 -18.01
CA ARG A 1185 45.06 8.57 -18.34
C ARG A 1185 43.60 8.34 -18.00
N ALA A 1186 42.87 9.43 -17.74
CA ALA A 1186 41.43 9.39 -17.57
C ALA A 1186 40.76 8.80 -18.82
N ASP A 1187 40.11 7.65 -18.66
CA ASP A 1187 39.18 7.08 -19.63
C ASP A 1187 37.80 7.04 -18.97
N PRO A 1188 36.95 8.05 -19.22
CA PRO A 1188 35.62 8.08 -18.63
C PRO A 1188 34.65 7.06 -19.26
N GLY A 1189 35.03 6.40 -20.36
CA GLY A 1189 34.11 5.63 -21.18
C GLY A 1189 33.34 6.48 -22.20
N PRO A 1190 32.37 5.88 -22.91
CA PRO A 1190 31.75 6.47 -24.10
C PRO A 1190 30.63 7.45 -23.76
N ILE A 1191 30.59 8.57 -24.48
CA ILE A 1191 29.63 9.66 -24.24
C ILE A 1191 28.18 9.25 -24.52
N GLY A 1192 27.30 9.61 -23.60
CA GLY A 1192 25.84 9.51 -23.70
C GLY A 1192 25.28 8.13 -23.36
N PRO A 1193 23.95 8.01 -23.23
CA PRO A 1193 23.29 6.73 -23.05
C PRO A 1193 23.58 5.82 -24.25
N GLN A 1194 24.42 4.79 -24.05
CA GLN A 1194 24.63 3.75 -25.07
C GLN A 1194 23.30 3.05 -25.34
N ILE A 1195 23.03 2.78 -26.62
CA ILE A 1195 21.85 1.99 -27.03
C ILE A 1195 22.29 0.98 -28.08
N THR A 1196 22.24 -0.31 -27.78
CA THR A 1196 22.56 -1.37 -28.74
C THR A 1196 21.45 -1.50 -29.79
N TRP A 1197 21.65 -0.85 -30.93
CA TRP A 1197 20.67 -0.77 -32.01
C TRP A 1197 20.60 -2.03 -32.88
N THR A 1198 19.70 -2.96 -32.54
CA THR A 1198 19.24 -4.05 -33.42
C THR A 1198 18.06 -3.60 -34.30
N PRO A 1199 17.76 -4.25 -35.44
CA PRO A 1199 16.55 -3.95 -36.23
C PRO A 1199 15.24 -4.04 -35.41
N TRP A 1200 15.17 -4.99 -34.48
CA TRP A 1200 14.04 -5.13 -33.54
C TRP A 1200 13.94 -3.97 -32.54
N SER A 1201 15.07 -3.40 -32.11
CA SER A 1201 15.09 -2.19 -31.26
C SER A 1201 14.71 -0.93 -32.03
N VAL A 1202 15.11 -0.78 -33.30
CA VAL A 1202 14.70 0.36 -34.14
C VAL A 1202 13.19 0.34 -34.37
N VAL A 1203 12.63 -0.82 -34.74
CA VAL A 1203 11.18 -1.01 -34.88
C VAL A 1203 10.46 -0.80 -33.53
N GLY A 1204 11.05 -1.26 -32.42
CA GLY A 1204 10.53 -1.05 -31.07
C GLY A 1204 10.50 0.42 -30.63
N ALA A 1205 11.56 1.19 -30.90
CA ALA A 1205 11.65 2.61 -30.57
C ALA A 1205 10.67 3.44 -31.41
N LEU A 1206 10.56 3.19 -32.72
CA LEU A 1206 9.57 3.84 -33.58
C LEU A 1206 8.14 3.52 -33.13
N ALA A 1207 7.86 2.27 -32.77
CA ALA A 1207 6.57 1.87 -32.20
C ALA A 1207 6.32 2.52 -30.82
N ALA A 1208 7.35 2.71 -30.00
CA ALA A 1208 7.25 3.38 -28.70
C ALA A 1208 6.89 4.87 -28.85
N VAL A 1209 7.57 5.61 -29.74
CA VAL A 1209 7.24 7.01 -30.03
C VAL A 1209 5.80 7.14 -30.53
N ALA A 1210 5.40 6.30 -31.49
CA ALA A 1210 4.02 6.28 -32.00
C ALA A 1210 3.00 5.96 -30.90
N LEU A 1211 3.29 4.99 -30.02
CA LEU A 1211 2.43 4.58 -28.91
C LEU A 1211 2.29 5.68 -27.84
N ILE A 1212 3.39 6.34 -27.46
CA ILE A 1212 3.40 7.44 -26.49
C ILE A 1212 2.57 8.60 -27.00
N LEU A 1213 2.77 9.03 -28.26
CA LEU A 1213 2.00 10.09 -28.89
C LEU A 1213 0.50 9.75 -28.99
N LEU A 1214 0.18 8.52 -29.41
CA LEU A 1214 -1.19 8.02 -29.51
C LEU A 1214 -1.90 7.98 -28.16
N LEU A 1215 -1.24 7.46 -27.11
CA LEU A 1215 -1.80 7.38 -25.76
C LEU A 1215 -1.97 8.77 -25.13
N ALA A 1216 -0.99 9.66 -25.28
CA ALA A 1216 -1.09 11.05 -24.81
C ALA A 1216 -2.25 11.78 -25.51
N ALA A 1217 -2.33 11.69 -26.84
CA ALA A 1217 -3.43 12.27 -27.62
C ALA A 1217 -4.79 11.68 -27.23
N ARG A 1218 -4.88 10.38 -26.91
CA ARG A 1218 -6.12 9.73 -26.44
C ARG A 1218 -6.58 10.30 -25.10
N GLU A 1219 -5.68 10.48 -24.14
CA GLU A 1219 -6.03 11.06 -22.83
C GLU A 1219 -6.42 12.54 -22.96
N VAL A 1220 -5.73 13.31 -23.80
CA VAL A 1220 -6.08 14.72 -24.11
C VAL A 1220 -7.45 14.80 -24.78
N ILE A 1221 -7.75 13.96 -25.77
CA ILE A 1221 -9.06 13.92 -26.44
C ILE A 1221 -10.18 13.57 -25.44
N ARG A 1222 -9.94 12.64 -24.49
CA ARG A 1222 -10.93 12.33 -23.44
C ARG A 1222 -11.22 13.55 -22.56
N VAL A 1223 -10.19 14.27 -22.11
CA VAL A 1223 -10.33 15.36 -21.12
C VAL A 1223 -10.75 16.70 -21.73
N ALA A 1224 -10.24 17.05 -22.91
CA ALA A 1224 -10.46 18.37 -23.51
C ALA A 1224 -11.79 18.47 -24.30
N THR A 1225 -12.22 17.39 -24.94
CA THR A 1225 -13.36 17.44 -25.89
C THR A 1225 -14.72 17.18 -25.22
N ARG A 1226 -15.81 17.32 -25.99
CA ARG A 1226 -17.20 17.33 -25.50
C ARG A 1226 -17.82 15.93 -25.64
N PRO A 1227 -18.25 15.26 -24.53
CA PRO A 1227 -18.81 13.90 -24.53
C PRO A 1227 -19.78 13.64 -25.66
N SER A 1228 -19.41 12.73 -26.57
CA SER A 1228 -20.16 12.48 -27.80
C SER A 1228 -19.86 11.11 -28.40
N VAL A 1229 -20.81 10.55 -29.16
CA VAL A 1229 -20.66 9.24 -29.84
C VAL A 1229 -19.51 9.25 -30.88
N ARG A 1230 -19.14 10.42 -31.40
CA ARG A 1230 -17.94 10.59 -32.26
C ARG A 1230 -16.64 10.50 -31.44
N GLN A 1231 -16.57 11.15 -30.28
CA GLN A 1231 -15.42 11.05 -29.36
C GLN A 1231 -15.22 9.62 -28.86
N VAL A 1232 -16.29 8.92 -28.44
CA VAL A 1232 -16.21 7.53 -27.95
C VAL A 1232 -15.65 6.61 -29.02
N ARG A 1233 -16.19 6.65 -30.25
CA ARG A 1233 -15.64 5.88 -31.38
C ARG A 1233 -14.17 6.20 -31.64
N ARG A 1234 -13.76 7.47 -31.59
CA ARG A 1234 -12.34 7.87 -31.74
C ARG A 1234 -11.46 7.30 -30.62
N LEU A 1235 -11.89 7.36 -29.36
CA LEU A 1235 -11.15 6.82 -28.21
C LEU A 1235 -11.02 5.29 -28.24
N GLN A 1236 -12.01 4.60 -28.82
CA GLN A 1236 -12.01 3.15 -29.05
C GLN A 1236 -11.09 2.78 -30.22
N SER A 1237 -11.17 3.47 -31.37
CA SER A 1237 -10.22 3.27 -32.48
C SER A 1237 -8.77 3.50 -32.04
N MET A 1238 -8.50 4.55 -31.26
CA MET A 1238 -7.17 4.82 -30.72
C MET A 1238 -6.71 3.77 -29.69
N PHE A 1239 -7.63 3.12 -28.96
CA PHE A 1239 -7.28 1.99 -28.10
C PHE A 1239 -6.91 0.75 -28.92
N TRP A 1240 -7.72 0.37 -29.92
CA TRP A 1240 -7.43 -0.77 -30.78
C TRP A 1240 -6.13 -0.60 -31.58
N PHE A 1241 -5.81 0.63 -32.02
CA PHE A 1241 -4.54 0.94 -32.69
C PHE A 1241 -3.33 0.97 -31.73
N ALA A 1242 -3.55 1.19 -30.42
CA ALA A 1242 -2.48 1.14 -29.42
C ALA A 1242 -2.03 -0.29 -29.09
N LEU A 1243 -2.93 -1.29 -29.18
CA LEU A 1243 -2.61 -2.69 -28.85
C LEU A 1243 -1.48 -3.32 -29.70
N PRO A 1244 -1.46 -3.23 -31.05
CA PRO A 1244 -0.35 -3.78 -31.83
C PRO A 1244 0.97 -3.04 -31.58
N LEU A 1245 0.94 -1.72 -31.41
CA LEU A 1245 2.13 -0.93 -31.06
C LEU A 1245 2.69 -1.36 -29.69
N LEU A 1246 1.82 -1.52 -28.69
CA LEU A 1246 2.20 -2.01 -27.35
C LEU A 1246 2.78 -3.42 -27.40
N ALA A 1247 2.25 -4.30 -28.25
CA ALA A 1247 2.79 -5.65 -28.45
C ALA A 1247 4.20 -5.62 -29.09
N VAL A 1248 4.43 -4.75 -30.08
CA VAL A 1248 5.75 -4.57 -30.72
C VAL A 1248 6.77 -3.99 -29.72
N VAL A 1249 6.39 -2.96 -28.96
CA VAL A 1249 7.24 -2.37 -27.91
C VAL A 1249 7.60 -3.41 -26.85
N PHE A 1250 6.61 -4.16 -26.36
CA PHE A 1250 6.84 -5.22 -25.36
C PHE A 1250 7.73 -6.35 -25.90
N ALA A 1251 7.48 -6.84 -27.12
CA ALA A 1251 8.31 -7.88 -27.74
C ALA A 1251 9.76 -7.42 -27.95
N SER A 1252 9.96 -6.16 -28.35
CA SER A 1252 11.28 -5.55 -28.52
C SER A 1252 12.03 -5.39 -27.19
N LEU A 1253 11.34 -4.92 -26.13
CA LEU A 1253 11.90 -4.85 -24.77
C LEU A 1253 12.28 -6.23 -24.24
N VAL A 1254 11.40 -7.23 -24.39
CA VAL A 1254 11.68 -8.62 -23.98
C VAL A 1254 12.85 -9.22 -24.77
N GLN A 1255 12.94 -8.96 -26.08
CA GLN A 1255 14.09 -9.39 -26.89
C GLN A 1255 15.39 -8.78 -26.37
N ARG A 1256 15.42 -7.47 -26.09
CA ARG A 1256 16.60 -6.78 -25.54
C ARG A 1256 17.02 -7.34 -24.18
N PHE A 1257 16.09 -7.49 -23.23
CA PHE A 1257 16.37 -8.11 -21.91
C PHE A 1257 16.74 -9.61 -21.96
N LEU A 1258 16.65 -10.27 -23.12
CA LEU A 1258 17.06 -11.67 -23.31
C LEU A 1258 18.37 -11.82 -24.09
N THR A 1259 18.75 -10.86 -24.93
CA THR A 1259 19.97 -10.93 -25.75
C THR A 1259 21.13 -10.07 -25.24
N MET A 1260 20.88 -9.20 -24.24
CA MET A 1260 21.87 -8.25 -23.69
C MET A 1260 22.04 -8.50 -22.17
N LYS A 1261 22.13 -9.78 -21.80
CA LYS A 1261 22.39 -10.27 -20.43
C LYS A 1261 23.87 -10.55 -20.25
#